data_AF-A0A3L7RRQ9-F1
#
_entry.id   AF-A0A3L7RRQ9-F1
#
_cell.length_a   1.000
_cell.length_b   1.000
_cell.length_c   1.000
_cell.angle_alpha   90.00
_cell.angle_beta   90.00
_cell.angle_gamma   90.00
#
_symmetry.space_group_name_H-M   'P 1'
#
loop_
_entity.id
_entity.type
_entity.pdbx_description
1 polymer ?
#
loop_
_entity_poly.entity_id
_entity_poly.type
_entity_poly.pdbx_seq_one_letter_code
_entity_poly.pdbx_strand_id
1 'polypeptide(L)'
;MMAAWTPVAARTESGRGLTTGDFPARSAAVAWAFGSMLGLLFTASSAAAAGFAPSEQVLPATTRAWVSAPDAAALRERFDRSALGKLFDEPLMQTFYDALDEQRSSIAGDRMGFGITPKELSGVSGGESAVAAVEQADGSLAGLLLVDTSGHDDAVPALLDMVFKRLADRGGKKLAAPEGITAYELPPLPPREGRPVAAEPAAPRRIAYATRPGAIVAGTSAEIVAALLPALSKPRQDSLASLEAFQVVARKCGETVPAGVATGRWYIDPLALFQAQQRSRPAPKKASKRKPTDYVEMARRNGFDCIKGAGGVVFFGEGNVDLRHNTLIYAPPTVAGGKERYEKAARILEFPNATSLAPAPWVPGDAASWLGLQWDLPKVFRALEPLVDDMVGEQGVFDDVISSLKDDPDGPQIDVENDLIRHLGGAVMITGDHVLPFGPDCERMLIALEADDPETVAATIARSMSTEAKTRKIDVGGHVIWETVPDEPGKSARSTRVRARDDGDDDRPRGALGGDPDDAPFPNAAVAVAHGQILIASHLDILQRVLDGKSPPFAEEADYNESVEQLKGLLPGDVALRTFARTEQMVQPTYELLRAGKGPENKSLAGRLANALLTARDNPGAGLGSKKSKEPRTPRVDGTTLPEFDAIRHYFGTAGMTMQTVPEGWMFVGASLWNNAGHDHAPDDTPATEPAGTEPAATEPAGTEPAVTEKAAAEPAIEEEAPPEPVGAGAE
;
A
#
# COMPACT_ATOMS: atom_id res chain seq x y z
N MET A 1 -0.99 4.08 -3.68
CA MET A 1 -1.61 3.78 -2.36
C MET A 1 -1.73 5.07 -1.53
N MET A 2 -2.23 6.15 -2.13
CA MET A 2 -2.15 7.52 -1.60
C MET A 2 -3.53 8.22 -1.66
N ALA A 3 -3.62 9.40 -1.06
CA ALA A 3 -4.74 10.36 -1.06
C ALA A 3 -6.00 10.08 -0.18
N ALA A 4 -6.20 11.02 0.74
CA ALA A 4 -7.44 11.51 1.40
C ALA A 4 -7.08 12.92 2.00
N TRP A 5 -8.03 13.85 2.31
CA TRP A 5 -8.04 14.94 3.37
C TRP A 5 -9.09 16.15 3.06
N THR A 6 -9.65 17.06 3.98
CA THR A 6 -11.06 17.68 4.38
C THR A 6 -11.28 19.27 4.23
N PRO A 7 -12.17 20.07 4.95
CA PRO A 7 -13.43 20.59 4.35
C PRO A 7 -13.89 22.00 4.87
N VAL A 8 -15.22 22.16 5.12
CA VAL A 8 -15.95 23.24 5.83
C VAL A 8 -16.13 24.54 5.01
N ALA A 9 -17.23 25.31 5.10
CA ALA A 9 -18.68 25.01 5.09
C ALA A 9 -19.47 26.34 4.97
N ALA A 10 -20.69 26.33 4.42
CA ALA A 10 -21.67 27.43 4.54
C ALA A 10 -23.13 26.92 4.40
N ARG A 11 -24.12 27.74 4.80
CA ARG A 11 -25.55 27.36 4.95
C ARG A 11 -26.47 27.98 3.89
N THR A 12 -27.59 27.32 3.57
CA THR A 12 -28.96 27.92 3.59
C THR A 12 -30.06 26.81 3.48
N GLU A 13 -31.35 27.17 3.37
CA GLU A 13 -32.47 26.39 3.93
C GLU A 13 -33.45 25.72 2.94
N SER A 14 -34.26 24.79 3.51
CA SER A 14 -35.63 24.38 3.12
C SER A 14 -35.81 23.23 2.08
N GLY A 15 -36.95 22.53 2.15
CA GLY A 15 -37.54 21.92 0.94
C GLY A 15 -37.94 20.43 0.85
N ARG A 16 -38.59 19.82 1.87
CA ARG A 16 -39.39 18.56 1.78
C ARG A 16 -38.69 17.28 1.27
N GLY A 17 -38.60 16.26 2.13
CA GLY A 17 -37.86 15.02 1.86
C GLY A 17 -38.55 13.94 1.02
N LEU A 18 -37.78 12.87 0.76
CA LEU A 18 -38.20 11.53 0.35
C LEU A 18 -37.26 10.49 1.02
N THR A 19 -37.55 9.19 0.90
CA THR A 19 -37.16 8.17 1.90
C THR A 19 -36.00 7.23 1.51
N THR A 20 -35.34 6.64 2.53
CA THR A 20 -34.33 5.54 2.51
C THR A 20 -32.97 5.84 1.83
N GLY A 21 -31.78 5.52 2.38
CA GLY A 21 -31.40 5.11 3.75
C GLY A 21 -30.62 3.77 3.83
N ASP A 22 -29.33 3.80 4.17
CA ASP A 22 -28.45 2.65 4.50
C ASP A 22 -27.13 3.13 5.20
N PHE A 23 -26.32 2.25 5.80
CA PHE A 23 -25.01 2.58 6.42
C PHE A 23 -23.98 1.41 6.31
N PRO A 24 -22.64 1.65 6.32
CA PRO A 24 -21.71 0.75 5.59
C PRO A 24 -20.60 0.04 6.40
N ALA A 25 -20.19 -1.14 5.90
CA ALA A 25 -18.97 -1.87 6.28
C ALA A 25 -18.22 -2.44 5.05
N ARG A 26 -17.58 -1.57 4.24
CA ARG A 26 -16.85 -1.95 3.00
C ARG A 26 -15.46 -1.30 2.82
N SER A 27 -14.83 -0.79 3.89
CA SER A 27 -13.68 0.13 3.77
C SER A 27 -12.81 0.27 5.02
N ALA A 28 -12.75 -0.78 5.83
CA ALA A 28 -11.90 -0.85 7.03
C ALA A 28 -10.71 -1.82 6.89
N ALA A 29 -10.50 -2.38 5.69
CA ALA A 29 -9.38 -3.28 5.41
C ALA A 29 -8.19 -2.54 4.75
N VAL A 30 -8.33 -2.15 3.47
CA VAL A 30 -7.21 -1.69 2.65
C VAL A 30 -6.63 -0.33 3.09
N ALA A 31 -7.47 0.58 3.61
CA ALA A 31 -7.04 1.89 4.12
C ALA A 31 -6.53 1.86 5.58
N TRP A 32 -6.47 0.70 6.22
CA TRP A 32 -5.98 0.56 7.61
C TRP A 32 -4.55 0.01 7.66
N ALA A 33 -4.11 -0.77 6.67
CA ALA A 33 -2.75 -1.30 6.56
C ALA A 33 -1.64 -0.23 6.67
N PHE A 34 -1.89 1.00 6.20
CA PHE A 34 -0.95 2.13 6.30
C PHE A 34 -1.40 3.23 7.27
N GLY A 35 -2.64 3.17 7.78
CA GLY A 35 -3.20 4.17 8.70
C GLY A 35 -3.12 3.78 10.18
N SER A 36 -2.59 2.59 10.47
CA SER A 36 -2.52 2.01 11.82
C SER A 36 -1.14 1.43 12.16
N MET A 37 -0.11 1.79 11.39
CA MET A 37 1.27 1.28 11.50
C MET A 37 2.11 2.04 12.56
N LEU A 38 1.47 2.52 13.63
CA LEU A 38 2.11 3.27 14.71
C LEU A 38 2.00 2.46 16.01
N GLY A 39 2.92 1.50 16.19
CA GLY A 39 2.82 0.48 17.26
C GLY A 39 3.98 -0.51 17.35
N LEU A 40 5.16 -0.03 17.75
CA LEU A 40 5.96 -0.56 18.88
C LEU A 40 6.36 -2.07 18.94
N LEU A 41 7.53 -2.45 18.35
CA LEU A 41 8.45 -3.66 18.45
C LEU A 41 8.04 -4.98 19.09
N PHE A 42 8.65 -6.19 18.90
CA PHE A 42 10.02 -6.61 18.46
C PHE A 42 10.00 -7.99 17.70
N THR A 43 10.68 -9.13 17.99
CA THR A 43 11.57 -9.68 19.07
C THR A 43 12.56 -10.74 18.53
N ALA A 44 13.71 -10.92 19.21
CA ALA A 44 14.48 -12.18 19.26
C ALA A 44 15.20 -12.29 20.63
N SER A 45 15.25 -13.48 21.24
CA SER A 45 15.37 -13.60 22.71
C SER A 45 16.77 -13.51 23.33
N SER A 46 16.85 -12.89 24.50
CA SER A 46 17.73 -13.36 25.59
C SER A 46 17.09 -13.14 26.99
N ALA A 47 17.25 -14.14 27.87
CA ALA A 47 17.03 -14.12 29.34
C ALA A 47 15.83 -13.33 29.96
N ALA A 48 14.62 -13.89 29.81
CA ALA A 48 13.48 -13.82 30.76
C ALA A 48 13.38 -12.65 31.79
N ALA A 49 12.54 -11.67 31.46
CA ALA A 49 11.58 -11.09 32.40
C ALA A 49 10.17 -11.68 32.14
N ALA A 50 9.25 -11.59 33.11
CA ALA A 50 7.99 -12.35 33.10
C ALA A 50 6.83 -11.68 32.35
N GLY A 51 7.00 -11.43 31.05
CA GLY A 51 5.93 -11.01 30.14
C GLY A 51 4.97 -12.14 29.77
N PHE A 52 3.95 -11.85 28.95
CA PHE A 52 3.01 -12.86 28.45
C PHE A 52 3.56 -13.59 27.20
N ALA A 53 3.01 -14.77 26.88
CA ALA A 53 3.45 -15.56 25.73
C ALA A 53 3.18 -14.82 24.39
N PRO A 54 4.07 -14.89 23.38
CA PRO A 54 3.93 -14.09 22.15
C PRO A 54 2.55 -14.20 21.50
N SER A 55 1.98 -13.08 21.04
CA SER A 55 0.55 -13.03 20.70
C SER A 55 0.15 -13.96 19.57
N GLU A 56 1.04 -14.33 18.64
CA GLU A 56 0.73 -15.37 17.65
C GLU A 56 0.49 -16.76 18.29
N GLN A 57 1.01 -17.01 19.49
CA GLN A 57 0.79 -18.23 20.28
C GLN A 57 -0.42 -18.14 21.21
N VAL A 58 -0.88 -16.91 21.51
CA VAL A 58 -2.04 -16.62 22.38
C VAL A 58 -3.33 -16.45 21.58
N LEU A 59 -3.25 -15.88 20.39
CA LEU A 59 -4.38 -15.67 19.49
C LEU A 59 -4.75 -16.97 18.75
N PRO A 60 -6.04 -17.23 18.49
CA PRO A 60 -6.49 -18.47 17.88
C PRO A 60 -6.21 -18.52 16.37
N ALA A 61 -6.25 -19.72 15.79
CA ALA A 61 -6.14 -20.00 14.36
C ALA A 61 -7.27 -19.37 13.51
N THR A 62 -8.34 -18.84 14.14
CA THR A 62 -9.39 -18.03 13.47
C THR A 62 -9.03 -16.53 13.36
N THR A 63 -7.80 -16.14 13.70
CA THR A 63 -7.29 -14.77 13.49
C THR A 63 -7.18 -14.47 11.98
N ARG A 64 -7.94 -13.47 11.51
CA ARG A 64 -8.02 -13.06 10.10
C ARG A 64 -7.20 -11.82 9.77
N ALA A 65 -6.86 -11.02 10.78
CA ALA A 65 -5.84 -9.98 10.69
C ALA A 65 -5.11 -9.86 12.02
N TRP A 66 -3.81 -9.60 11.95
CA TRP A 66 -2.90 -9.46 13.08
C TRP A 66 -1.83 -8.44 12.72
N VAL A 67 -1.64 -7.46 13.58
CA VAL A 67 -0.42 -6.65 13.65
C VAL A 67 0.08 -6.81 15.06
N SER A 68 1.24 -7.43 15.22
CA SER A 68 1.93 -7.50 16.50
C SER A 68 3.26 -6.82 16.36
N ALA A 69 3.69 -6.30 17.49
CA ALA A 69 5.08 -6.15 17.73
C ALA A 69 5.31 -6.64 19.21
N PRO A 70 6.16 -7.68 19.48
CA PRO A 70 6.31 -8.30 20.83
C PRO A 70 7.24 -7.78 21.96
N ASP A 71 7.88 -6.59 21.89
CA ASP A 71 8.67 -5.91 22.96
C ASP A 71 8.90 -4.40 22.67
N ALA A 72 7.91 -3.56 22.98
CA ALA A 72 7.48 -2.28 22.39
C ALA A 72 8.46 -1.14 21.99
N ALA A 73 9.23 -0.59 22.94
CA ALA A 73 9.57 0.85 22.91
C ALA A 73 10.37 1.31 21.68
N ALA A 74 11.42 0.57 21.29
CA ALA A 74 12.42 1.08 20.35
C ALA A 74 12.03 1.05 18.84
N LEU A 75 10.77 0.73 18.47
CA LEU A 75 10.25 0.90 17.10
C LEU A 75 9.71 2.30 16.98
N ARG A 76 9.08 2.81 18.06
CA ARG A 76 8.77 4.23 18.14
C ARG A 76 10.07 5.01 18.15
N GLU A 77 11.08 4.61 18.93
CA GLU A 77 12.40 5.25 18.90
C GLU A 77 13.08 5.23 17.51
N ARG A 78 13.10 4.08 16.80
CA ARG A 78 13.68 4.00 15.44
C ARG A 78 12.81 4.64 14.37
N PHE A 79 11.48 4.67 14.55
CA PHE A 79 10.56 5.46 13.73
C PHE A 79 10.81 6.96 13.94
N ASP A 80 11.00 7.43 15.17
CA ASP A 80 11.28 8.83 15.51
C ASP A 80 12.66 9.27 14.99
N ARG A 81 13.61 8.32 14.87
CA ARG A 81 14.87 8.53 14.13
C ARG A 81 14.70 8.58 12.61
N SER A 82 13.65 8.01 12.03
CA SER A 82 13.38 8.02 10.58
C SER A 82 12.91 9.38 10.06
N ALA A 83 13.05 9.62 8.76
CA ALA A 83 12.57 10.81 8.07
C ALA A 83 11.06 11.02 8.26
N LEU A 84 10.29 9.93 8.21
CA LEU A 84 8.84 9.98 8.43
C LEU A 84 8.49 10.32 9.89
N GLY A 85 9.23 9.81 10.87
CA GLY A 85 9.01 10.17 12.28
C GLY A 85 9.35 11.63 12.57
N LYS A 86 10.48 12.12 12.04
CA LYS A 86 10.85 13.54 12.12
C LYS A 86 9.82 14.45 11.45
N LEU A 87 9.22 14.03 10.33
CA LEU A 87 8.09 14.75 9.72
C LEU A 87 6.83 14.78 10.62
N PHE A 88 6.60 13.74 11.44
CA PHE A 88 5.52 13.75 12.44
C PHE A 88 5.81 14.65 13.65
N ASP A 89 7.07 14.79 14.03
CA ASP A 89 7.50 15.62 15.15
C ASP A 89 7.84 17.08 14.73
N GLU A 90 7.85 17.38 13.42
CA GLU A 90 8.12 18.70 12.81
C GLU A 90 7.17 19.80 13.34
N PRO A 91 7.70 20.88 13.97
CA PRO A 91 6.91 22.01 14.49
C PRO A 91 5.92 22.65 13.50
N LEU A 92 6.31 22.83 12.24
CA LEU A 92 5.48 23.41 11.18
C LEU A 92 4.26 22.54 10.84
N MET A 93 4.36 21.21 11.04
CA MET A 93 3.28 20.27 10.80
C MET A 93 2.31 20.15 11.98
N GLN A 94 2.68 20.58 13.19
CA GLN A 94 1.84 20.40 14.39
C GLN A 94 0.47 21.07 14.27
N THR A 95 0.36 22.25 13.65
CA THR A 95 -0.96 22.91 13.43
C THR A 95 -1.88 22.06 12.54
N PHE A 96 -1.32 21.38 11.54
CA PHE A 96 -2.05 20.44 10.72
C PHE A 96 -2.40 19.18 11.52
N TYR A 97 -1.46 18.60 12.28
CA TYR A 97 -1.71 17.41 13.10
C TYR A 97 -2.69 17.64 14.26
N ASP A 98 -2.70 18.80 14.91
CA ASP A 98 -3.69 19.15 15.93
C ASP A 98 -5.09 19.30 15.34
N ALA A 99 -5.24 19.94 14.17
CA ALA A 99 -6.51 19.96 13.44
C ALA A 99 -6.94 18.55 13.02
N LEU A 100 -5.97 17.72 12.59
CA LEU A 100 -6.14 16.30 12.29
C LEU A 100 -6.65 15.52 13.50
N ASP A 101 -6.10 15.77 14.68
CA ASP A 101 -6.38 15.07 15.92
C ASP A 101 -7.54 15.68 16.74
N GLU A 102 -8.00 16.90 16.48
CA GLU A 102 -9.32 17.40 16.91
C GLU A 102 -10.42 16.75 16.06
N GLN A 103 -10.26 16.82 14.73
CA GLN A 103 -11.16 16.19 13.78
C GLN A 103 -11.16 14.65 13.91
N ARG A 104 -10.07 14.04 14.37
CA ARG A 104 -10.07 12.65 14.82
C ARG A 104 -10.60 12.50 16.24
N SER A 105 -10.30 13.32 17.24
CA SER A 105 -10.67 13.02 18.64
C SER A 105 -12.18 13.10 18.89
N SER A 106 -12.91 13.93 18.15
CA SER A 106 -14.37 13.89 18.01
C SER A 106 -14.94 12.54 17.52
N ILE A 107 -14.06 11.62 17.11
CA ILE A 107 -14.38 10.60 16.12
C ILE A 107 -13.62 9.26 16.31
N ALA A 108 -12.45 9.22 16.98
CA ALA A 108 -11.41 8.18 16.79
C ALA A 108 -10.82 7.59 18.07
N GLY A 109 -10.81 8.31 19.21
CA GLY A 109 -10.59 7.66 20.52
C GLY A 109 -11.63 6.57 20.83
N ASP A 110 -12.74 6.57 20.09
CA ASP A 110 -13.76 5.53 20.06
C ASP A 110 -13.61 4.49 18.90
N ARG A 111 -12.66 4.68 17.97
CA ARG A 111 -12.46 3.82 16.77
C ARG A 111 -11.29 2.85 16.83
N MET A 112 -10.37 2.99 17.78
CA MET A 112 -9.61 1.83 18.23
C MET A 112 -10.56 0.72 18.71
N GLY A 113 -11.78 1.06 19.15
CA GLY A 113 -12.75 0.10 19.68
C GLY A 113 -12.43 -0.36 21.11
N PHE A 114 -11.32 0.10 21.68
CA PHE A 114 -10.80 -0.33 22.98
C PHE A 114 -10.68 0.82 24.01
N GLY A 115 -11.17 2.03 23.74
CA GLY A 115 -11.22 3.18 24.67
C GLY A 115 -9.87 3.81 25.09
N ILE A 116 -8.77 3.08 24.91
CA ILE A 116 -7.38 3.50 25.15
C ILE A 116 -6.82 4.14 23.86
N THR A 117 -6.02 5.19 23.99
CA THR A 117 -5.32 5.89 22.90
C THR A 117 -3.87 5.40 22.74
N PRO A 118 -3.23 5.56 21.57
CA PRO A 118 -1.83 5.15 21.38
C PRO A 118 -0.84 5.78 22.37
N LYS A 119 -1.05 7.05 22.74
CA LYS A 119 -0.22 7.77 23.73
C LYS A 119 -0.37 7.22 25.17
N GLU A 120 -1.52 6.64 25.49
CA GLU A 120 -1.74 5.93 26.75
C GLU A 120 -1.09 4.54 26.73
N LEU A 121 -1.12 3.83 25.59
CA LEU A 121 -0.44 2.54 25.42
C LEU A 121 1.08 2.66 25.59
N SER A 122 1.70 3.67 24.97
CA SER A 122 3.14 3.94 25.12
C SER A 122 3.55 4.30 26.55
N GLY A 123 2.62 4.65 27.44
CA GLY A 123 2.88 4.93 28.85
C GLY A 123 2.77 3.71 29.78
N VAL A 124 2.33 2.55 29.28
CA VAL A 124 2.16 1.31 30.06
C VAL A 124 2.74 0.06 29.41
N SER A 125 3.26 0.14 28.18
CA SER A 125 3.80 -1.02 27.47
C SER A 125 5.29 -1.19 27.76
N GLY A 126 5.66 -2.35 28.31
CA GLY A 126 7.05 -2.76 28.57
C GLY A 126 7.39 -4.12 27.94
N GLY A 127 6.72 -4.43 26.83
CA GLY A 127 6.77 -5.70 26.12
C GLY A 127 5.83 -5.65 24.90
N GLU A 128 5.21 -6.76 24.51
CA GLU A 128 4.34 -6.84 23.33
C GLU A 128 3.18 -5.83 23.29
N SER A 129 3.00 -5.15 22.14
CA SER A 129 1.76 -4.46 21.76
C SER A 129 1.20 -5.08 20.48
N ALA A 130 0.04 -5.74 20.57
CA ALA A 130 -0.57 -6.46 19.45
C ALA A 130 -2.07 -6.18 19.27
N VAL A 131 -2.51 -6.03 18.02
CA VAL A 131 -3.90 -5.82 17.62
C VAL A 131 -4.32 -6.91 16.64
N ALA A 132 -5.50 -7.50 16.86
CA ALA A 132 -6.01 -8.59 16.03
C ALA A 132 -7.51 -8.47 15.72
N ALA A 133 -7.92 -9.12 14.62
CA ALA A 133 -9.31 -9.39 14.27
C ALA A 133 -9.52 -10.91 14.18
N VAL A 134 -10.34 -11.45 15.08
CA VAL A 134 -10.62 -12.88 15.23
C VAL A 134 -12.03 -13.18 14.74
N GLU A 135 -12.17 -14.19 13.88
CA GLU A 135 -13.49 -14.70 13.47
C GLU A 135 -14.11 -15.54 14.60
N GLN A 136 -15.33 -15.16 14.98
CA GLN A 136 -16.14 -15.85 16.00
C GLN A 136 -16.95 -16.98 15.37
N ALA A 137 -17.54 -17.85 16.21
CA ALA A 137 -18.30 -19.02 15.75
C ALA A 137 -19.58 -18.68 14.93
N ASP A 138 -20.07 -17.44 14.99
CA ASP A 138 -21.16 -16.93 14.15
C ASP A 138 -20.69 -16.32 12.81
N GLY A 139 -19.37 -16.30 12.56
CA GLY A 139 -18.77 -15.71 11.37
C GLY A 139 -18.62 -14.18 11.40
N SER A 140 -18.86 -13.54 12.55
CA SER A 140 -18.54 -12.12 12.80
C SER A 140 -17.08 -11.94 13.24
N LEU A 141 -16.59 -10.69 13.25
CA LEU A 141 -15.23 -10.36 13.71
C LEU A 141 -15.25 -9.71 15.09
N ALA A 142 -14.48 -10.26 16.02
CA ALA A 142 -14.10 -9.59 17.27
C ALA A 142 -12.75 -8.90 17.09
N GLY A 143 -12.68 -7.60 17.45
CA GLY A 143 -11.42 -6.89 17.59
C GLY A 143 -10.77 -7.19 18.94
N LEU A 144 -9.44 -7.23 18.97
CA LEU A 144 -8.61 -7.46 20.16
C LEU A 144 -7.40 -6.54 20.20
N LEU A 145 -6.97 -6.23 21.41
CA LEU A 145 -5.74 -5.53 21.77
C LEU A 145 -5.11 -6.27 22.96
N LEU A 146 -3.86 -6.68 22.82
CA LEU A 146 -3.02 -7.26 23.88
C LEU A 146 -1.85 -6.31 24.11
N VAL A 147 -1.53 -6.04 25.38
CA VAL A 147 -0.44 -5.15 25.78
C VAL A 147 0.29 -5.77 26.96
N ASP A 148 1.60 -5.95 26.84
CA ASP A 148 2.46 -6.42 27.91
C ASP A 148 2.83 -5.24 28.79
N THR A 149 2.54 -5.36 30.08
CA THR A 149 2.71 -4.31 31.08
C THR A 149 3.84 -4.61 32.06
N SER A 150 4.79 -5.47 31.66
CA SER A 150 6.03 -5.74 32.39
C SER A 150 6.72 -4.44 32.79
N GLY A 151 7.08 -4.31 34.06
CA GLY A 151 7.67 -3.09 34.64
C GLY A 151 6.72 -1.90 34.81
N HIS A 152 5.47 -2.00 34.34
CA HIS A 152 4.48 -0.91 34.30
C HIS A 152 3.15 -1.23 34.98
N ASP A 153 3.00 -2.42 35.59
CA ASP A 153 1.77 -2.89 36.24
C ASP A 153 1.16 -1.88 37.24
N ASP A 154 1.99 -1.13 37.98
CA ASP A 154 1.53 -0.10 38.94
C ASP A 154 0.79 1.08 38.27
N ALA A 155 1.04 1.34 36.98
CA ALA A 155 0.35 2.38 36.21
C ALA A 155 -0.99 1.91 35.60
N VAL A 156 -1.17 0.59 35.45
CA VAL A 156 -2.34 -0.01 34.78
C VAL A 156 -3.68 0.34 35.47
N PRO A 157 -3.82 0.33 36.81
CA PRO A 157 -5.07 0.72 37.47
C PRO A 157 -5.46 2.17 37.17
N ALA A 158 -4.50 3.10 37.21
CA ALA A 158 -4.76 4.52 36.97
C ALA A 158 -5.18 4.79 35.51
N LEU A 159 -4.57 4.09 34.54
CA LEU A 159 -5.01 4.12 33.15
C LEU A 159 -6.45 3.57 33.01
N LEU A 160 -6.73 2.40 33.57
CA LEU A 160 -8.04 1.76 33.42
C LEU A 160 -9.15 2.55 34.11
N ASP A 161 -8.92 3.17 35.27
CA ASP A 161 -9.89 4.09 35.90
C ASP A 161 -10.17 5.31 35.01
N MET A 162 -9.14 5.89 34.36
CA MET A 162 -9.33 6.99 33.41
C MET A 162 -10.14 6.56 32.19
N VAL A 163 -9.87 5.37 31.66
CA VAL A 163 -10.60 4.78 30.52
C VAL A 163 -12.04 4.47 30.91
N PHE A 164 -12.29 3.76 32.02
CA PHE A 164 -13.63 3.41 32.47
C PHE A 164 -14.49 4.64 32.78
N LYS A 165 -13.89 5.69 33.35
CA LYS A 165 -14.54 7.00 33.49
C LYS A 165 -14.89 7.60 32.12
N ARG A 166 -13.93 7.65 31.18
CA ARG A 166 -14.15 8.13 29.80
C ARG A 166 -15.27 7.36 29.06
N LEU A 167 -15.39 6.05 29.28
CA LEU A 167 -16.49 5.25 28.72
C LEU A 167 -17.83 5.64 29.35
N ALA A 168 -17.89 5.80 30.68
CA ALA A 168 -19.11 6.19 31.39
C ALA A 168 -19.58 7.61 31.03
N ASP A 169 -18.65 8.57 30.95
CA ASP A 169 -18.89 9.95 30.51
C ASP A 169 -19.43 10.01 29.06
N ARG A 170 -19.10 9.01 28.23
CA ARG A 170 -19.62 8.81 26.86
C ARG A 170 -20.92 7.97 26.81
N GLY A 171 -21.61 7.82 27.94
CA GLY A 171 -22.88 7.07 28.04
C GLY A 171 -22.73 5.55 28.08
N GLY A 172 -21.52 5.04 28.31
CA GLY A 172 -21.22 3.61 28.42
C GLY A 172 -21.85 2.97 29.65
N LYS A 173 -22.68 1.95 29.42
CA LYS A 173 -23.34 1.16 30.48
C LYS A 173 -22.49 -0.06 30.80
N LYS A 174 -22.14 -0.28 32.07
CA LYS A 174 -21.43 -1.50 32.48
C LYS A 174 -22.34 -2.72 32.29
N LEU A 175 -21.84 -3.76 31.62
CA LEU A 175 -22.54 -5.02 31.40
C LEU A 175 -22.19 -6.05 32.49
N ALA A 176 -23.03 -7.08 32.61
CA ALA A 176 -22.60 -8.35 33.19
C ALA A 176 -21.58 -9.02 32.26
N ALA A 177 -20.54 -9.60 32.84
CA ALA A 177 -19.43 -10.23 32.12
C ALA A 177 -18.86 -11.41 32.94
N PRO A 178 -17.99 -12.26 32.38
CA PRO A 178 -17.29 -13.32 33.13
C PRO A 178 -16.41 -12.76 34.26
N GLU A 179 -16.03 -13.61 35.21
CA GLU A 179 -15.18 -13.22 36.32
C GLU A 179 -13.80 -12.69 35.84
N GLY A 180 -13.35 -11.58 36.44
CA GLY A 180 -12.14 -10.87 36.02
C GLY A 180 -12.29 -10.01 34.75
N ILE A 181 -13.48 -9.97 34.13
CA ILE A 181 -13.78 -9.13 32.97
C ILE A 181 -14.59 -7.91 33.39
N THR A 182 -14.22 -6.71 32.93
CA THR A 182 -15.09 -5.53 32.96
C THR A 182 -15.53 -5.20 31.53
N ALA A 183 -16.83 -5.23 31.28
CA ALA A 183 -17.40 -4.94 29.96
C ALA A 183 -18.36 -3.74 30.00
N TYR A 184 -18.39 -2.98 28.91
CA TYR A 184 -19.23 -1.81 28.68
C TYR A 184 -19.96 -1.92 27.35
N GLU A 185 -21.21 -1.47 27.33
CA GLU A 185 -22.00 -1.22 26.13
C GLU A 185 -22.14 0.30 25.95
N LEU A 186 -21.46 0.84 24.95
CA LEU A 186 -21.52 2.26 24.57
C LEU A 186 -22.60 2.48 23.51
N PRO A 187 -23.18 3.69 23.45
CA PRO A 187 -23.99 4.08 22.32
C PRO A 187 -23.23 3.91 20.99
N PRO A 188 -23.96 3.68 19.87
CA PRO A 188 -23.35 3.81 18.55
C PRO A 188 -22.70 5.18 18.40
N LEU A 189 -21.61 5.24 17.65
CA LEU A 189 -21.02 6.52 17.28
C LEU A 189 -22.03 7.36 16.47
N PRO A 190 -22.06 8.69 16.66
CA PRO A 190 -22.88 9.55 15.82
C PRO A 190 -22.51 9.35 14.34
N PRO A 191 -23.47 9.50 13.42
CA PRO A 191 -23.17 9.55 12.00
C PRO A 191 -22.06 10.58 11.73
N ARG A 192 -21.06 10.22 10.92
CA ARG A 192 -20.13 11.24 10.39
C ARG A 192 -20.95 12.31 9.68
N GLU A 193 -20.56 13.57 9.85
CA GLU A 193 -21.11 14.67 9.05
C GLU A 193 -20.98 14.35 7.54
N GLY A 194 -21.96 14.78 6.76
CA GLY A 194 -22.04 14.47 5.33
C GLY A 194 -22.45 13.03 4.98
N ARG A 195 -22.71 12.14 5.94
CA ARG A 195 -23.35 10.83 5.65
C ARG A 195 -24.88 10.88 5.80
N PRO A 196 -25.64 10.22 4.90
CA PRO A 196 -27.06 9.96 5.14
C PRO A 196 -27.24 9.16 6.43
N VAL A 197 -28.07 9.65 7.36
CA VAL A 197 -28.30 8.98 8.65
C VAL A 197 -28.84 7.57 8.41
N ALA A 198 -28.29 6.59 9.13
CA ALA A 198 -28.70 5.19 9.04
C ALA A 198 -30.21 5.03 9.28
N ALA A 199 -30.89 4.27 8.42
CA ALA A 199 -32.32 3.99 8.54
C ALA A 199 -32.67 2.93 9.62
N GLU A 200 -31.71 2.62 10.49
CA GLU A 200 -31.83 1.87 11.75
C GLU A 200 -30.85 2.48 12.76
N PRO A 201 -31.13 2.45 14.07
CA PRO A 201 -30.12 2.76 15.07
C PRO A 201 -28.94 1.81 14.90
N ALA A 202 -27.74 2.34 14.68
CA ALA A 202 -26.54 1.51 14.59
C ALA A 202 -26.36 0.72 15.90
N ALA A 203 -25.86 -0.52 15.78
CA ALA A 203 -25.71 -1.40 16.93
C ALA A 203 -24.85 -0.76 18.03
N PRO A 204 -25.20 -0.95 19.32
CA PRO A 204 -24.39 -0.44 20.42
C PRO A 204 -23.03 -1.15 20.41
N ARG A 205 -21.99 -0.43 20.82
CA ARG A 205 -20.60 -0.89 20.73
C ARG A 205 -20.24 -1.56 22.05
N ARG A 206 -19.77 -2.81 21.99
CA ARG A 206 -19.29 -3.54 23.17
C ARG A 206 -17.78 -3.48 23.25
N ILE A 207 -17.28 -3.24 24.46
CA ILE A 207 -15.86 -3.29 24.78
C ILE A 207 -15.71 -4.05 26.10
N ALA A 208 -14.79 -5.00 26.15
CA ALA A 208 -14.43 -5.77 27.33
C ALA A 208 -12.94 -5.61 27.63
N TYR A 209 -12.60 -5.61 28.91
CA TYR A 209 -11.25 -5.41 29.43
C TYR A 209 -10.96 -6.46 30.50
N ALA A 210 -9.73 -6.92 30.56
CA ALA A 210 -9.22 -7.83 31.57
C ALA A 210 -7.74 -7.55 31.83
N THR A 211 -7.27 -7.90 33.04
CA THR A 211 -5.87 -7.75 33.45
C THR A 211 -5.30 -9.02 34.07
N ARG A 212 -3.99 -9.15 33.93
CA ARG A 212 -3.09 -10.03 34.68
C ARG A 212 -1.82 -9.23 35.01
N PRO A 213 -0.99 -9.66 35.97
CA PRO A 213 0.38 -9.15 36.08
C PRO A 213 1.07 -9.30 34.72
N GLY A 214 1.72 -8.24 34.25
CA GLY A 214 2.34 -8.18 32.93
C GLY A 214 1.39 -8.15 31.72
N ALA A 215 0.06 -8.04 31.86
CA ALA A 215 -0.82 -7.95 30.69
C ALA A 215 -2.15 -7.18 30.87
N ILE A 216 -2.45 -6.30 29.92
CA ILE A 216 -3.81 -5.83 29.58
C ILE A 216 -4.31 -6.60 28.36
N VAL A 217 -5.56 -7.06 28.41
CA VAL A 217 -6.31 -7.52 27.23
C VAL A 217 -7.60 -6.71 27.11
N ALA A 218 -7.81 -6.09 25.95
CA ALA A 218 -9.06 -5.44 25.58
C ALA A 218 -9.64 -6.05 24.30
N GLY A 219 -10.96 -5.98 24.12
CA GLY A 219 -11.60 -6.56 22.93
C GLY A 219 -13.07 -6.19 22.77
N THR A 220 -13.67 -6.49 21.62
CA THR A 220 -15.09 -6.18 21.34
C THR A 220 -16.08 -7.28 21.71
N SER A 221 -15.59 -8.38 22.31
CA SER A 221 -16.38 -9.47 22.91
C SER A 221 -15.79 -9.81 24.28
N ALA A 222 -16.64 -9.97 25.29
CA ALA A 222 -16.22 -10.38 26.63
C ALA A 222 -15.85 -11.88 26.67
N GLU A 223 -16.49 -12.66 25.81
CA GLU A 223 -16.34 -14.09 25.62
C GLU A 223 -14.97 -14.43 25.02
N ILE A 224 -14.57 -13.72 23.96
CA ILE A 224 -13.24 -13.88 23.33
C ILE A 224 -12.14 -13.40 24.28
N VAL A 225 -12.29 -12.24 24.94
CA VAL A 225 -11.30 -11.76 25.94
C VAL A 225 -11.12 -12.77 27.07
N ALA A 226 -12.20 -13.31 27.64
CA ALA A 226 -12.13 -14.36 28.66
C ALA A 226 -11.46 -15.65 28.15
N ALA A 227 -11.73 -16.05 26.90
CA ALA A 227 -11.13 -17.24 26.28
C ALA A 227 -9.63 -17.12 25.95
N LEU A 228 -9.06 -15.92 26.04
CA LEU A 228 -7.62 -15.65 25.83
C LEU A 228 -6.82 -15.64 27.14
N LEU A 229 -7.43 -15.31 28.28
CA LEU A 229 -6.72 -15.17 29.56
C LEU A 229 -5.92 -16.42 30.00
N PRO A 230 -6.37 -17.67 29.76
CA PRO A 230 -5.56 -18.86 30.06
C PRO A 230 -4.36 -19.03 29.13
N ALA A 231 -4.42 -18.46 27.92
CA ALA A 231 -3.40 -18.61 26.90
C ALA A 231 -2.19 -17.69 27.14
N LEU A 232 -2.39 -16.52 27.76
CA LEU A 232 -1.32 -15.58 28.14
C LEU A 232 -0.15 -16.25 28.88
N SER A 233 -0.44 -17.22 29.74
CA SER A 233 0.57 -17.98 30.50
C SER A 233 0.85 -19.38 29.93
N LYS A 234 0.16 -19.80 28.87
CA LYS A 234 0.32 -21.12 28.24
C LYS A 234 -0.08 -21.10 26.76
N PRO A 235 0.88 -21.12 25.82
CA PRO A 235 0.66 -21.19 24.38
C PRO A 235 -0.43 -22.17 23.92
N ARG A 236 -1.26 -21.71 22.99
CA ARG A 236 -2.35 -22.49 22.41
C ARG A 236 -1.84 -23.45 21.34
N GLN A 237 -2.47 -24.62 21.26
CA GLN A 237 -2.26 -25.55 20.14
C GLN A 237 -3.04 -25.09 18.90
N ASP A 238 -4.22 -24.50 19.09
CA ASP A 238 -5.08 -23.88 18.07
C ASP A 238 -4.68 -22.41 17.81
N SER A 239 -3.38 -22.10 17.72
CA SER A 239 -2.85 -20.73 17.65
C SER A 239 -2.70 -20.17 16.22
N LEU A 240 -2.56 -18.84 16.07
CA LEU A 240 -2.13 -18.21 14.80
C LEU A 240 -0.78 -18.77 14.34
N ALA A 241 0.15 -18.99 15.28
CA ALA A 241 1.45 -19.64 15.06
C ALA A 241 1.34 -21.09 14.55
N SER A 242 0.17 -21.75 14.65
CA SER A 242 -0.05 -23.09 14.10
C SER A 242 -0.36 -23.09 12.60
N LEU A 243 -0.73 -21.95 12.01
CA LEU A 243 -1.05 -21.86 10.58
C LEU A 243 0.21 -21.98 9.72
N GLU A 244 0.25 -22.94 8.79
CA GLU A 244 1.34 -23.09 7.81
C GLU A 244 1.64 -21.77 7.08
N ALA A 245 0.60 -21.07 6.62
CA ALA A 245 0.72 -19.77 5.97
C ALA A 245 1.45 -18.73 6.84
N PHE A 246 1.14 -18.68 8.14
CA PHE A 246 1.84 -17.81 9.10
C PHE A 246 3.29 -18.25 9.30
N GLN A 247 3.54 -19.55 9.46
CA GLN A 247 4.89 -20.10 9.67
C GLN A 247 5.82 -19.86 8.47
N VAL A 248 5.32 -19.99 7.25
CA VAL A 248 6.09 -19.72 6.02
C VAL A 248 6.37 -18.22 5.89
N VAL A 249 5.37 -17.36 6.12
CA VAL A 249 5.54 -15.89 6.12
C VAL A 249 6.55 -15.44 7.18
N ALA A 250 6.35 -15.83 8.44
CA ALA A 250 7.19 -15.41 9.56
C ALA A 250 8.65 -15.85 9.38
N ARG A 251 8.87 -17.06 8.82
CA ARG A 251 10.19 -17.54 8.43
C ARG A 251 10.79 -16.69 7.29
N LYS A 252 10.17 -16.67 6.11
CA LYS A 252 10.72 -16.04 4.90
C LYS A 252 10.96 -14.53 5.06
N CYS A 253 10.11 -13.84 5.81
CA CYS A 253 10.26 -12.40 6.05
C CYS A 253 11.23 -12.11 7.21
N GLY A 254 11.41 -13.03 8.16
CA GLY A 254 12.35 -12.92 9.28
C GLY A 254 13.80 -13.28 8.92
N GLU A 255 14.00 -14.21 7.97
CA GLU A 255 15.32 -14.75 7.56
C GLU A 255 16.37 -13.68 7.18
N THR A 256 15.95 -12.48 6.73
CA THR A 256 16.85 -11.40 6.32
C THR A 256 16.77 -10.14 7.21
N VAL A 257 16.16 -10.24 8.39
CA VAL A 257 16.21 -9.20 9.44
C VAL A 257 17.53 -9.33 10.20
N PRO A 258 18.33 -8.26 10.37
CA PRO A 258 19.57 -8.37 11.12
C PRO A 258 19.36 -8.66 12.62
N ALA A 259 20.36 -9.24 13.28
CA ALA A 259 20.25 -9.58 14.70
C ALA A 259 20.04 -8.33 15.57
N GLY A 260 19.09 -8.38 16.50
CA GLY A 260 18.71 -7.23 17.32
C GLY A 260 17.96 -6.11 16.58
N VAL A 261 17.71 -6.22 15.26
CA VAL A 261 16.94 -5.23 14.53
C VAL A 261 15.48 -5.26 14.98
N ALA A 262 15.06 -4.08 15.38
CA ALA A 262 13.83 -3.81 16.05
C ALA A 262 12.67 -3.72 15.02
N THR A 263 11.76 -4.73 14.99
CA THR A 263 10.70 -4.89 13.95
C THR A 263 9.25 -4.80 14.46
N GLY A 264 8.35 -4.27 13.63
CA GLY A 264 6.91 -4.59 13.67
C GLY A 264 6.56 -5.74 12.72
N ARG A 265 5.52 -6.52 13.02
CA ARG A 265 5.17 -7.79 12.34
C ARG A 265 3.67 -7.82 11.99
N TRP A 266 3.29 -8.40 10.86
CA TRP A 266 1.87 -8.44 10.45
C TRP A 266 1.50 -9.68 9.62
N TYR A 267 0.21 -10.04 9.68
CA TYR A 267 -0.38 -11.15 8.93
C TYR A 267 -1.88 -10.92 8.68
N ILE A 268 -2.37 -11.29 7.50
CA ILE A 268 -3.79 -11.30 7.14
C ILE A 268 -4.17 -12.58 6.37
N ASP A 269 -5.40 -13.05 6.59
CA ASP A 269 -6.14 -13.95 5.70
C ASP A 269 -7.12 -13.07 4.90
N PRO A 270 -6.77 -12.63 3.68
CA PRO A 270 -7.51 -11.57 3.01
C PRO A 270 -8.94 -12.00 2.65
N LEU A 271 -9.12 -13.23 2.16
CA LEU A 271 -10.43 -13.70 1.70
C LEU A 271 -11.39 -13.99 2.86
N ALA A 272 -10.93 -14.63 3.95
CA ALA A 272 -11.80 -14.84 5.09
C ALA A 272 -12.09 -13.52 5.83
N LEU A 273 -11.13 -12.59 5.91
CA LEU A 273 -11.37 -11.24 6.43
C LEU A 273 -12.47 -10.51 5.62
N PHE A 274 -12.40 -10.54 4.29
CA PHE A 274 -13.45 -9.95 3.44
C PHE A 274 -14.80 -10.69 3.58
N GLN A 275 -14.80 -12.02 3.73
CA GLN A 275 -16.02 -12.82 3.89
C GLN A 275 -16.71 -12.53 5.25
N ALA A 276 -15.96 -12.46 6.35
CA ALA A 276 -16.50 -12.11 7.67
C ALA A 276 -17.00 -10.65 7.72
N GLN A 277 -16.28 -9.71 7.09
CA GLN A 277 -16.75 -8.33 6.86
C GLN A 277 -17.99 -8.26 5.95
N GLN A 278 -18.26 -9.29 5.14
CA GLN A 278 -19.45 -9.37 4.28
C GLN A 278 -20.66 -9.94 5.00
N ARG A 279 -20.48 -10.99 5.83
CA ARG A 279 -21.53 -11.52 6.72
C ARG A 279 -21.98 -10.47 7.74
N SER A 280 -21.06 -9.64 8.21
CA SER A 280 -21.32 -8.54 9.17
C SER A 280 -22.05 -7.31 8.56
N ARG A 281 -22.67 -7.44 7.39
CA ARG A 281 -23.43 -6.35 6.74
C ARG A 281 -24.94 -6.53 6.98
N PRO A 282 -25.69 -5.46 7.29
CA PRO A 282 -27.15 -5.51 7.31
C PRO A 282 -27.71 -5.99 5.97
N ALA A 283 -28.78 -6.78 6.01
CA ALA A 283 -29.50 -7.15 4.81
C ALA A 283 -30.21 -5.92 4.20
N PRO A 284 -30.17 -5.72 2.87
CA PRO A 284 -30.77 -4.54 2.24
C PRO A 284 -32.29 -4.53 2.42
N LYS A 285 -32.84 -3.38 2.85
CA LYS A 285 -34.26 -3.23 3.23
C LYS A 285 -35.28 -3.49 2.11
N LYS A 286 -34.83 -3.64 0.86
CA LYS A 286 -35.63 -4.13 -0.27
C LYS A 286 -34.88 -5.28 -0.93
N ALA A 287 -35.58 -6.37 -1.20
CA ALA A 287 -35.09 -7.40 -2.10
C ALA A 287 -34.89 -6.78 -3.50
N SER A 288 -33.64 -6.52 -3.85
CA SER A 288 -33.27 -6.14 -5.22
C SER A 288 -33.63 -7.30 -6.16
N LYS A 289 -34.26 -7.00 -7.31
CA LYS A 289 -34.57 -8.00 -8.34
C LYS A 289 -33.31 -8.71 -8.87
N ARG A 290 -32.15 -8.05 -8.84
CA ARG A 290 -30.83 -8.66 -9.02
C ARG A 290 -30.26 -9.00 -7.63
N LYS A 291 -29.86 -10.26 -7.39
CA LYS A 291 -28.96 -10.56 -6.27
C LYS A 291 -27.70 -9.68 -6.42
N PRO A 292 -27.18 -9.04 -5.36
CA PRO A 292 -25.91 -8.35 -5.44
C PRO A 292 -24.80 -9.38 -5.72
N THR A 293 -23.89 -9.07 -6.64
CA THR A 293 -22.77 -9.96 -6.98
C THR A 293 -21.91 -10.19 -5.75
N ASP A 294 -21.75 -11.46 -5.37
CA ASP A 294 -20.84 -11.84 -4.28
C ASP A 294 -19.42 -11.93 -4.84
N TYR A 295 -18.68 -10.82 -4.79
CA TYR A 295 -17.31 -10.75 -5.29
C TYR A 295 -16.33 -11.70 -4.55
N VAL A 296 -16.63 -12.12 -3.32
CA VAL A 296 -15.79 -13.08 -2.59
C VAL A 296 -16.01 -14.48 -3.14
N GLU A 297 -17.26 -14.89 -3.35
CA GLU A 297 -17.57 -16.17 -3.98
C GLU A 297 -17.27 -16.19 -5.49
N MET A 298 -17.28 -15.04 -6.18
CA MET A 298 -16.78 -14.88 -7.55
C MET A 298 -15.26 -15.10 -7.62
N ALA A 299 -14.50 -14.51 -6.69
CA ALA A 299 -13.06 -14.73 -6.57
C ALA A 299 -12.72 -16.20 -6.26
N ARG A 300 -13.42 -16.83 -5.30
CA ARG A 300 -13.28 -18.27 -5.00
C ARG A 300 -13.56 -19.15 -6.22
N ARG A 301 -14.69 -18.93 -6.92
CA ARG A 301 -15.06 -19.72 -8.11
C ARG A 301 -14.05 -19.59 -9.25
N ASN A 302 -13.35 -18.45 -9.33
CA ASN A 302 -12.28 -18.15 -10.26
C ASN A 302 -10.85 -18.55 -9.80
N GLY A 303 -10.72 -19.25 -8.67
CA GLY A 303 -9.44 -19.82 -8.19
C GLY A 303 -8.57 -18.86 -7.38
N PHE A 304 -9.00 -17.62 -7.13
CA PHE A 304 -8.23 -16.64 -6.34
C PHE A 304 -8.07 -17.02 -4.86
N ASP A 305 -8.75 -18.08 -4.41
CA ASP A 305 -8.48 -18.69 -3.11
C ASP A 305 -7.13 -19.41 -3.04
N CYS A 306 -6.35 -19.47 -4.13
CA CYS A 306 -4.92 -19.79 -4.09
C CYS A 306 -4.15 -18.91 -3.09
N ILE A 307 -4.57 -17.65 -2.88
CA ILE A 307 -4.01 -16.75 -1.85
C ILE A 307 -4.53 -17.19 -0.48
N LYS A 308 -3.69 -17.90 0.29
CA LYS A 308 -4.03 -18.43 1.63
C LYS A 308 -3.66 -17.47 2.76
N GLY A 309 -2.77 -16.51 2.51
CA GLY A 309 -2.42 -15.45 3.47
C GLY A 309 -1.46 -14.43 2.89
N ALA A 310 -1.25 -13.32 3.59
CA ALA A 310 -0.19 -12.36 3.31
C ALA A 310 0.34 -11.78 4.63
N GLY A 311 1.64 -11.51 4.72
CA GLY A 311 2.21 -10.90 5.91
C GLY A 311 3.68 -10.56 5.75
N GLY A 312 4.29 -10.04 6.81
CA GLY A 312 5.67 -9.59 6.74
C GLY A 312 6.17 -8.93 8.01
N VAL A 313 7.32 -8.27 7.86
CA VAL A 313 8.00 -7.50 8.90
C VAL A 313 8.39 -6.12 8.34
N VAL A 314 8.46 -5.13 9.22
CA VAL A 314 8.86 -3.75 8.88
C VAL A 314 9.72 -3.17 10.00
N PHE A 315 10.73 -2.39 9.64
CA PHE A 315 11.65 -1.74 10.57
C PHE A 315 12.25 -0.46 9.96
N PHE A 316 12.90 0.33 10.79
CA PHE A 316 13.38 1.69 10.48
C PHE A 316 14.85 1.87 10.85
N GLY A 317 15.56 2.77 10.17
CA GLY A 317 16.93 3.18 10.52
C GLY A 317 17.97 2.07 10.42
N GLU A 318 18.37 1.73 9.19
CA GLU A 318 19.40 0.76 8.84
C GLU A 318 20.40 1.42 7.85
N GLY A 319 21.35 2.19 8.38
CA GLY A 319 22.31 2.94 7.57
C GLY A 319 21.65 4.11 6.82
N ASN A 320 21.68 4.07 5.48
CA ASN A 320 20.94 4.98 4.60
C ASN A 320 19.47 4.55 4.37
N VAL A 321 19.09 3.34 4.79
CA VAL A 321 17.73 2.82 4.66
C VAL A 321 16.86 3.31 5.81
N ASP A 322 15.88 4.15 5.48
CA ASP A 322 15.01 4.84 6.43
C ASP A 322 13.87 3.95 6.95
N LEU A 323 13.22 3.25 6.03
CA LEU A 323 12.28 2.15 6.28
C LEU A 323 12.66 0.97 5.37
N ARG A 324 12.54 -0.25 5.91
CA ARG A 324 12.61 -1.49 5.15
C ARG A 324 11.44 -2.40 5.51
N HIS A 325 10.83 -3.04 4.51
CA HIS A 325 9.82 -4.08 4.70
C HIS A 325 10.14 -5.34 3.89
N ASN A 326 10.01 -6.50 4.54
CA ASN A 326 10.00 -7.80 3.87
C ASN A 326 8.56 -8.32 3.93
N THR A 327 8.02 -8.87 2.84
CA THR A 327 6.60 -9.25 2.76
C THR A 327 6.40 -10.46 1.86
N LEU A 328 5.73 -11.51 2.37
CA LEU A 328 5.35 -12.68 1.58
C LEU A 328 3.83 -12.71 1.43
N ILE A 329 3.36 -12.75 0.18
CA ILE A 329 2.01 -13.20 -0.14
C ILE A 329 2.09 -14.72 -0.33
N TYR A 330 1.49 -15.48 0.59
CA TYR A 330 1.49 -16.94 0.56
C TYR A 330 0.39 -17.46 -0.37
N ALA A 331 0.83 -17.94 -1.53
CA ALA A 331 0.03 -18.45 -2.62
C ALA A 331 0.72 -19.67 -3.24
N PRO A 332 0.71 -20.84 -2.54
CA PRO A 332 1.25 -22.07 -3.10
C PRO A 332 0.45 -22.48 -4.37
N PRO A 333 1.10 -23.14 -5.35
CA PRO A 333 0.43 -23.66 -6.53
C PRO A 333 -0.77 -24.55 -6.18
N THR A 334 -1.89 -24.34 -6.87
CA THR A 334 -3.09 -25.19 -6.76
C THR A 334 -3.09 -26.34 -7.77
N VAL A 335 -2.25 -26.25 -8.81
CA VAL A 335 -2.13 -27.24 -9.89
C VAL A 335 -0.90 -28.13 -9.70
N ALA A 336 -1.08 -29.45 -9.82
CA ALA A 336 0.02 -30.40 -9.80
C ALA A 336 0.65 -30.56 -11.20
N GLY A 337 1.97 -30.71 -11.28
CA GLY A 337 2.70 -30.98 -12.54
C GLY A 337 3.50 -29.81 -13.12
N GLY A 338 3.43 -28.62 -12.50
CA GLY A 338 4.48 -27.59 -12.63
C GLY A 338 4.57 -26.83 -13.97
N LYS A 339 3.53 -26.85 -14.82
CA LYS A 339 3.45 -26.00 -16.03
C LYS A 339 2.65 -24.71 -15.83
N GLU A 340 1.56 -24.80 -15.07
CA GLU A 340 0.75 -23.68 -14.57
C GLU A 340 0.77 -23.79 -13.04
N ARG A 341 0.72 -22.66 -12.33
CA ARG A 341 0.59 -22.61 -10.87
C ARG A 341 -0.87 -22.66 -10.43
N TYR A 342 -1.75 -22.00 -11.19
CA TYR A 342 -3.13 -21.75 -10.81
C TYR A 342 -4.12 -22.15 -11.92
N GLU A 343 -5.42 -22.12 -11.62
CA GLU A 343 -6.48 -22.40 -12.58
C GLU A 343 -7.28 -21.14 -12.94
N LYS A 344 -8.03 -21.20 -14.04
CA LYS A 344 -9.03 -20.18 -14.45
C LYS A 344 -8.39 -18.78 -14.51
N ALA A 345 -9.00 -17.79 -13.85
CA ALA A 345 -8.53 -16.42 -13.83
C ALA A 345 -7.44 -16.14 -12.79
N ALA A 346 -7.21 -17.01 -11.81
CA ALA A 346 -6.05 -16.88 -10.91
C ALA A 346 -4.70 -17.00 -11.64
N ARG A 347 -4.69 -17.51 -12.88
CA ARG A 347 -3.53 -17.51 -13.78
C ARG A 347 -3.04 -16.11 -14.16
N ILE A 348 -3.86 -15.04 -14.00
CA ILE A 348 -3.36 -13.66 -14.12
C ILE A 348 -2.30 -13.31 -13.06
N LEU A 349 -2.13 -14.13 -12.02
CA LEU A 349 -1.11 -13.94 -10.99
C LEU A 349 0.24 -14.62 -11.33
N GLU A 350 0.38 -15.18 -12.54
CA GLU A 350 1.65 -15.78 -12.98
C GLU A 350 2.61 -14.71 -13.52
N PHE A 351 3.38 -14.13 -12.60
CA PHE A 351 4.50 -13.21 -12.88
C PHE A 351 5.82 -14.01 -12.94
N PRO A 352 6.38 -14.34 -14.11
CA PRO A 352 7.67 -15.02 -14.17
C PRO A 352 8.82 -14.10 -13.72
N ASN A 353 9.87 -14.65 -13.11
CA ASN A 353 11.08 -13.87 -12.79
C ASN A 353 11.91 -13.61 -14.06
N ALA A 354 12.53 -12.44 -14.17
CA ALA A 354 13.47 -12.07 -15.23
C ALA A 354 14.83 -11.68 -14.64
N THR A 355 15.90 -12.02 -15.36
CA THR A 355 17.30 -11.72 -14.97
C THR A 355 17.62 -10.24 -15.01
N SER A 356 16.87 -9.46 -15.79
CA SER A 356 16.93 -8.00 -15.81
C SER A 356 15.55 -7.39 -15.93
N LEU A 357 15.27 -6.40 -15.09
CA LEU A 357 14.19 -5.43 -15.25
C LEU A 357 14.83 -4.04 -15.09
N ALA A 358 14.87 -3.31 -16.19
CA ALA A 358 15.53 -2.01 -16.29
C ALA A 358 14.65 -1.03 -17.09
N PRO A 359 14.73 0.29 -16.80
CA PRO A 359 14.11 1.34 -17.62
C PRO A 359 14.59 1.27 -19.07
N ALA A 360 13.67 1.47 -20.01
CA ALA A 360 14.03 1.67 -21.41
C ALA A 360 14.73 3.04 -21.59
N PRO A 361 15.62 3.21 -22.60
CA PRO A 361 16.37 4.46 -22.77
C PRO A 361 15.53 5.72 -23.03
N TRP A 362 14.26 5.56 -23.40
CA TRP A 362 13.32 6.67 -23.62
C TRP A 362 12.66 7.19 -22.33
N VAL A 363 12.79 6.48 -21.20
CA VAL A 363 12.20 6.89 -19.91
C VAL A 363 12.90 8.18 -19.43
N PRO A 364 12.19 9.30 -19.23
CA PRO A 364 12.81 10.57 -18.87
C PRO A 364 13.46 10.55 -17.49
N GLY A 365 14.69 11.07 -17.40
CA GLY A 365 15.53 11.10 -16.20
C GLY A 365 14.88 11.70 -14.96
N ASP A 366 14.04 12.72 -15.15
CA ASP A 366 13.30 13.45 -14.12
C ASP A 366 11.95 12.81 -13.72
N ALA A 367 11.59 11.63 -14.22
CA ALA A 367 10.31 11.00 -13.89
C ALA A 367 10.13 10.77 -12.37
N ALA A 368 8.91 10.99 -11.87
CA ALA A 368 8.60 10.87 -10.45
C ALA A 368 8.53 9.41 -9.97
N SER A 369 8.18 8.47 -10.86
CA SER A 369 8.18 7.04 -10.56
C SER A 369 8.36 6.18 -11.81
N TRP A 370 8.92 4.98 -11.60
CA TRP A 370 9.05 3.91 -12.59
C TRP A 370 8.69 2.55 -11.98
N LEU A 371 8.10 1.69 -12.79
CA LEU A 371 7.83 0.28 -12.49
C LEU A 371 8.16 -0.55 -13.73
N GLY A 372 8.89 -1.65 -13.52
CA GLY A 372 9.04 -2.75 -14.46
C GLY A 372 8.41 -4.02 -13.89
N LEU A 373 7.68 -4.76 -14.71
CA LEU A 373 6.98 -6.01 -14.38
C LEU A 373 7.13 -6.98 -15.55
N GLN A 374 7.46 -8.24 -15.27
CA GLN A 374 7.38 -9.32 -16.25
C GLN A 374 6.04 -10.05 -16.10
N TRP A 375 5.28 -10.15 -17.19
CA TRP A 375 3.92 -10.72 -17.19
C TRP A 375 3.60 -11.35 -18.54
N ASP A 376 3.05 -12.56 -18.55
CA ASP A 376 2.71 -13.28 -19.79
C ASP A 376 1.38 -12.76 -20.35
N LEU A 377 1.41 -11.60 -21.03
CA LEU A 377 0.22 -10.90 -21.54
C LEU A 377 -0.69 -11.80 -22.41
N PRO A 378 -0.18 -12.68 -23.30
CA PRO A 378 -1.02 -13.63 -24.03
C PRO A 378 -1.79 -14.60 -23.13
N LYS A 379 -1.15 -15.21 -22.11
CA LYS A 379 -1.87 -16.07 -21.14
C LYS A 379 -2.82 -15.28 -20.27
N VAL A 380 -2.44 -14.07 -19.85
CA VAL A 380 -3.26 -13.19 -19.00
C VAL A 380 -4.57 -12.84 -19.70
N PHE A 381 -4.52 -12.50 -20.99
CA PHE A 381 -5.72 -12.23 -21.80
C PHE A 381 -6.71 -13.41 -21.77
N ARG A 382 -6.22 -14.63 -22.05
CA ARG A 382 -7.03 -15.86 -21.98
C ARG A 382 -7.38 -16.35 -20.57
N ALA A 383 -6.76 -15.80 -19.53
CA ALA A 383 -7.17 -16.03 -18.15
C ALA A 383 -8.36 -15.13 -17.72
N LEU A 384 -8.64 -14.02 -18.43
CA LEU A 384 -9.78 -13.15 -18.09
C LEU A 384 -11.15 -13.74 -18.43
N GLU A 385 -11.23 -14.65 -19.40
CA GLU A 385 -12.45 -15.29 -19.91
C GLU A 385 -13.38 -15.82 -18.78
N PRO A 386 -12.95 -16.74 -17.88
CA PRO A 386 -13.78 -17.20 -16.75
C PRO A 386 -14.26 -16.09 -15.79
N LEU A 387 -13.51 -14.99 -15.68
CA LEU A 387 -13.85 -13.88 -14.79
C LEU A 387 -14.89 -12.95 -15.42
N VAL A 388 -14.82 -12.73 -16.73
CA VAL A 388 -15.81 -11.95 -17.49
C VAL A 388 -17.13 -12.73 -17.56
N ASP A 389 -17.08 -14.01 -17.90
CA ASP A 389 -18.27 -14.87 -17.96
C ASP A 389 -18.98 -15.00 -16.61
N ASP A 390 -18.24 -15.16 -15.49
CA ASP A 390 -18.84 -15.20 -14.14
C ASP A 390 -19.35 -13.82 -13.67
N MET A 391 -18.74 -12.73 -14.13
CA MET A 391 -19.22 -11.36 -13.83
C MET A 391 -20.54 -11.05 -14.56
N VAL A 392 -20.72 -11.55 -15.78
CA VAL A 392 -21.96 -11.40 -16.56
C VAL A 392 -23.01 -12.44 -16.13
N GLY A 393 -22.57 -13.67 -15.81
CA GLY A 393 -23.40 -14.81 -15.42
C GLY A 393 -23.79 -15.74 -16.58
N GLU A 394 -23.07 -15.68 -17.70
CA GLU A 394 -23.38 -16.35 -18.96
C GLU A 394 -22.04 -16.75 -19.63
N GLN A 395 -21.94 -17.98 -20.15
CA GLN A 395 -20.67 -18.52 -20.68
C GLN A 395 -20.48 -18.19 -22.16
N GLY A 396 -19.24 -17.99 -22.58
CA GLY A 396 -18.86 -17.61 -23.94
C GLY A 396 -19.00 -16.12 -24.24
N VAL A 397 -19.39 -15.30 -23.27
CA VAL A 397 -19.58 -13.85 -23.45
C VAL A 397 -18.25 -13.16 -23.77
N PHE A 398 -17.14 -13.63 -23.18
CA PHE A 398 -15.81 -13.16 -23.57
C PHE A 398 -15.53 -13.41 -25.07
N ASP A 399 -15.68 -14.65 -25.54
CA ASP A 399 -15.42 -15.00 -26.95
C ASP A 399 -16.39 -14.32 -27.92
N ASP A 400 -17.68 -14.20 -27.58
CA ASP A 400 -18.67 -13.46 -28.40
C ASP A 400 -18.27 -11.98 -28.53
N VAL A 401 -17.78 -11.35 -27.47
CA VAL A 401 -17.29 -9.95 -27.51
C VAL A 401 -16.03 -9.85 -28.37
N ILE A 402 -15.07 -10.77 -28.26
CA ILE A 402 -13.86 -10.76 -29.09
C ILE A 402 -14.19 -11.05 -30.57
N SER A 403 -15.07 -12.00 -30.87
CA SER A 403 -15.53 -12.28 -32.24
C SER A 403 -16.27 -11.08 -32.83
N SER A 404 -17.07 -10.35 -32.03
CA SER A 404 -17.77 -9.16 -32.52
C SER A 404 -16.84 -8.05 -33.03
N LEU A 405 -15.66 -7.88 -32.43
CA LEU A 405 -14.65 -6.90 -32.89
C LEU A 405 -13.99 -7.27 -34.23
N LYS A 406 -14.05 -8.56 -34.57
CA LYS A 406 -13.56 -9.14 -35.84
C LYS A 406 -14.64 -9.18 -36.92
N ASP A 407 -15.88 -9.53 -36.54
CA ASP A 407 -16.97 -9.86 -37.45
C ASP A 407 -17.92 -8.68 -37.78
N ASP A 408 -17.94 -7.60 -37.00
CA ASP A 408 -18.85 -6.46 -37.23
C ASP A 408 -18.48 -5.69 -38.52
N PRO A 409 -19.34 -5.64 -39.56
CA PRO A 409 -19.06 -4.93 -40.80
C PRO A 409 -18.91 -3.41 -40.63
N ASP A 410 -19.55 -2.83 -39.61
CA ASP A 410 -19.44 -1.41 -39.25
C ASP A 410 -18.31 -1.16 -38.21
N GLY A 411 -17.63 -2.22 -37.75
CA GLY A 411 -16.60 -2.19 -36.71
C GLY A 411 -15.15 -2.19 -37.22
N PRO A 412 -14.16 -2.37 -36.31
CA PRO A 412 -12.74 -2.25 -36.65
C PRO A 412 -12.18 -3.44 -37.45
N GLN A 413 -12.88 -4.58 -37.49
CA GLN A 413 -12.51 -5.81 -38.20
C GLN A 413 -11.11 -6.32 -37.82
N ILE A 414 -10.91 -6.55 -36.51
CA ILE A 414 -9.64 -6.97 -35.91
C ILE A 414 -9.82 -8.30 -35.17
N ASP A 415 -8.95 -9.26 -35.46
CA ASP A 415 -8.80 -10.45 -34.64
C ASP A 415 -7.94 -10.09 -33.42
N VAL A 416 -8.56 -9.64 -32.32
CA VAL A 416 -7.82 -9.08 -31.17
C VAL A 416 -6.77 -10.06 -30.61
N GLU A 417 -7.04 -11.37 -30.67
CA GLU A 417 -6.09 -12.38 -30.23
C GLU A 417 -4.89 -12.49 -31.17
N ASN A 418 -5.12 -12.64 -32.48
CA ASN A 418 -4.04 -12.91 -33.45
C ASN A 418 -3.36 -11.64 -33.98
N ASP A 419 -4.09 -10.54 -34.19
CA ASP A 419 -3.60 -9.28 -34.77
C ASP A 419 -2.92 -8.35 -33.74
N LEU A 420 -3.10 -8.61 -32.43
CA LEU A 420 -2.60 -7.78 -31.33
C LEU A 420 -2.00 -8.61 -30.19
N ILE A 421 -2.81 -9.36 -29.43
CA ILE A 421 -2.38 -9.99 -28.17
C ILE A 421 -1.22 -10.98 -28.39
N ARG A 422 -1.27 -11.76 -29.46
CA ARG A 422 -0.24 -12.72 -29.86
C ARG A 422 1.14 -12.08 -30.15
N HIS A 423 1.15 -10.79 -30.45
CA HIS A 423 2.36 -10.02 -30.77
C HIS A 423 2.87 -9.20 -29.58
N LEU A 424 2.30 -9.38 -28.39
CA LEU A 424 2.79 -8.76 -27.15
C LEU A 424 3.86 -9.64 -26.49
N GLY A 425 4.96 -9.00 -26.09
CA GLY A 425 6.02 -9.61 -25.30
C GLY A 425 5.65 -9.72 -23.82
N GLY A 426 6.68 -9.90 -22.97
CA GLY A 426 6.51 -10.13 -21.54
C GLY A 426 6.80 -8.92 -20.65
N ALA A 427 7.51 -7.90 -21.14
CA ALA A 427 7.86 -6.74 -20.34
C ALA A 427 6.76 -5.66 -20.34
N VAL A 428 6.29 -5.33 -19.15
CA VAL A 428 5.39 -4.19 -18.87
C VAL A 428 6.18 -3.14 -18.10
N MET A 429 6.15 -1.89 -18.58
CA MET A 429 6.70 -0.75 -17.85
C MET A 429 5.60 0.28 -17.57
N ILE A 430 5.70 0.99 -16.45
CA ILE A 430 4.87 2.15 -16.14
C ILE A 430 5.79 3.26 -15.64
N THR A 431 5.65 4.46 -16.20
CA THR A 431 6.32 5.67 -15.74
C THR A 431 5.30 6.75 -15.42
N GLY A 432 5.59 7.59 -14.42
CA GLY A 432 4.71 8.69 -14.02
C GLY A 432 5.50 9.92 -13.61
N ASP A 433 4.98 11.10 -13.97
CA ASP A 433 5.51 12.40 -13.58
C ASP A 433 4.35 13.40 -13.35
N HIS A 434 4.66 14.69 -13.16
CA HIS A 434 3.64 15.73 -13.02
C HIS A 434 4.03 17.00 -13.77
N VAL A 435 3.07 17.91 -13.96
CA VAL A 435 3.29 19.24 -14.56
C VAL A 435 2.88 20.38 -13.63
N LEU A 436 3.48 21.55 -13.83
CA LEU A 436 3.09 22.79 -13.17
C LEU A 436 2.09 23.60 -14.04
N PRO A 437 1.17 24.36 -13.43
CA PRO A 437 0.89 24.43 -11.99
C PRO A 437 0.15 23.18 -11.47
N PHE A 438 0.36 22.84 -10.21
CA PHE A 438 -0.36 21.72 -9.58
C PHE A 438 -1.88 21.92 -9.65
N GLY A 439 -2.58 20.89 -10.12
CA GLY A 439 -4.01 20.94 -10.40
C GLY A 439 -4.64 19.56 -10.57
N PRO A 440 -5.98 19.45 -10.66
CA PRO A 440 -6.70 18.18 -10.64
C PRO A 440 -6.25 17.11 -11.65
N ASP A 441 -5.66 17.52 -12.78
CA ASP A 441 -5.19 16.63 -13.86
C ASP A 441 -3.67 16.67 -14.06
N CYS A 442 -2.90 17.23 -13.10
CA CYS A 442 -1.46 17.47 -13.31
C CYS A 442 -0.56 16.23 -13.19
N GLU A 443 -1.03 15.15 -12.55
CA GLU A 443 -0.32 13.87 -12.50
C GLU A 443 -0.49 13.12 -13.83
N ARG A 444 0.61 12.77 -14.49
CA ARG A 444 0.63 12.08 -15.80
C ARG A 444 1.18 10.66 -15.65
N MET A 445 0.71 9.75 -16.49
CA MET A 445 1.14 8.35 -16.51
C MET A 445 1.30 7.86 -17.95
N LEU A 446 2.33 7.04 -18.19
CA LEU A 446 2.53 6.31 -19.43
C LEU A 446 2.81 4.84 -19.10
N ILE A 447 2.06 3.95 -19.73
CA ILE A 447 2.24 2.50 -19.70
C ILE A 447 2.91 2.09 -21.02
N ALA A 448 3.94 1.26 -20.97
CA ALA A 448 4.55 0.64 -22.12
C ALA A 448 4.40 -0.89 -22.06
N LEU A 449 3.93 -1.49 -23.15
CA LEU A 449 3.83 -2.94 -23.33
C LEU A 449 4.80 -3.37 -24.42
N GLU A 450 5.67 -4.34 -24.15
CA GLU A 450 6.55 -4.96 -25.15
C GLU A 450 5.76 -5.53 -26.33
N ALA A 451 6.28 -5.35 -27.54
CA ALA A 451 5.71 -5.91 -28.76
C ALA A 451 6.79 -6.65 -29.57
N ASP A 452 6.62 -7.96 -29.72
CA ASP A 452 7.50 -8.84 -30.51
C ASP A 452 7.42 -8.53 -32.02
N ASP A 453 6.27 -7.98 -32.46
CA ASP A 453 6.03 -7.46 -33.81
C ASP A 453 5.35 -6.09 -33.72
N PRO A 454 6.13 -5.00 -33.57
CA PRO A 454 5.58 -3.66 -33.47
C PRO A 454 4.96 -3.17 -34.79
N GLU A 455 5.31 -3.75 -35.95
CA GLU A 455 4.73 -3.33 -37.24
C GLU A 455 3.30 -3.82 -37.41
N THR A 456 3.05 -5.11 -37.13
CA THR A 456 1.69 -5.66 -37.13
C THR A 456 0.83 -4.99 -36.05
N VAL A 457 1.36 -4.82 -34.85
CA VAL A 457 0.66 -4.13 -33.74
C VAL A 457 0.31 -2.68 -34.08
N ALA A 458 1.22 -1.93 -34.71
CA ALA A 458 0.95 -0.57 -35.17
C ALA A 458 -0.14 -0.52 -36.25
N ALA A 459 -0.09 -1.44 -37.22
CA ALA A 459 -1.12 -1.55 -38.26
C ALA A 459 -2.49 -1.92 -37.68
N THR A 460 -2.54 -2.75 -36.63
CA THR A 460 -3.76 -3.16 -35.94
C THR A 460 -4.36 -2.03 -35.11
N ILE A 461 -3.56 -1.32 -34.32
CA ILE A 461 -4.03 -0.12 -33.61
C ILE A 461 -4.50 0.95 -34.60
N ALA A 462 -3.80 1.14 -35.74
CA ALA A 462 -4.22 2.07 -36.78
C ALA A 462 -5.57 1.71 -37.41
N ARG A 463 -5.85 0.42 -37.68
CA ARG A 463 -7.20 -0.04 -38.08
C ARG A 463 -8.23 0.38 -37.03
N SER A 464 -8.04 -0.03 -35.77
CA SER A 464 -9.00 0.18 -34.67
C SER A 464 -9.31 1.64 -34.41
N MET A 465 -8.29 2.50 -34.43
CA MET A 465 -8.45 3.91 -34.13
C MET A 465 -9.06 4.67 -35.31
N SER A 466 -8.80 4.25 -36.55
CA SER A 466 -9.36 4.90 -37.75
C SER A 466 -10.88 4.77 -37.89
N THR A 467 -11.48 3.75 -37.28
CA THR A 467 -12.94 3.55 -37.23
C THR A 467 -13.62 4.28 -36.06
N GLU A 468 -12.87 4.72 -35.05
CA GLU A 468 -13.43 5.36 -33.86
C GLU A 468 -13.63 6.86 -34.05
N ALA A 469 -14.88 7.31 -34.02
CA ALA A 469 -15.30 8.67 -34.40
C ALA A 469 -14.81 9.82 -33.47
N LYS A 470 -14.05 9.49 -32.41
CA LYS A 470 -13.45 10.45 -31.47
C LYS A 470 -11.92 10.43 -31.44
N THR A 471 -11.26 9.69 -32.33
CA THR A 471 -9.79 9.68 -32.39
C THR A 471 -9.25 10.81 -33.26
N ARG A 472 -8.03 11.25 -32.95
CA ARG A 472 -7.24 12.16 -33.76
C ARG A 472 -5.87 11.52 -34.04
N LYS A 473 -5.55 11.33 -35.32
CA LYS A 473 -4.18 11.00 -35.74
C LYS A 473 -3.30 12.25 -35.65
N ILE A 474 -2.12 12.11 -35.05
CA ILE A 474 -1.10 13.15 -34.93
C ILE A 474 0.25 12.52 -35.30
N ASP A 475 1.01 13.14 -36.19
CA ASP A 475 2.34 12.69 -36.58
C ASP A 475 3.41 13.53 -35.85
N VAL A 476 4.26 12.90 -35.03
CA VAL A 476 5.26 13.55 -34.18
C VAL A 476 6.59 12.80 -34.27
N GLY A 477 7.68 13.48 -34.65
CA GLY A 477 9.01 12.86 -34.75
C GLY A 477 9.16 11.74 -35.80
N GLY A 478 8.12 11.49 -36.62
CA GLY A 478 8.02 10.31 -37.49
C GLY A 478 7.18 9.17 -36.90
N HIS A 479 6.75 9.28 -35.65
CA HIS A 479 5.83 8.36 -34.98
C HIS A 479 4.38 8.80 -35.16
N VAL A 480 3.48 7.81 -35.27
CA VAL A 480 2.02 8.02 -35.28
C VAL A 480 1.49 7.93 -33.86
N ILE A 481 0.82 9.00 -33.42
CA ILE A 481 0.01 9.03 -32.20
C ILE A 481 -1.47 9.02 -32.58
N TRP A 482 -2.26 8.24 -31.86
CA TRP A 482 -3.72 8.28 -31.85
C TRP A 482 -4.19 8.81 -30.50
N GLU A 483 -4.81 9.98 -30.50
CA GLU A 483 -5.34 10.64 -29.30
C GLU A 483 -6.87 10.54 -29.26
N THR A 484 -7.43 10.13 -28.13
CA THR A 484 -8.88 10.19 -27.87
C THR A 484 -9.27 11.62 -27.47
N VAL A 485 -10.11 12.25 -28.28
CA VAL A 485 -10.61 13.61 -28.02
C VAL A 485 -11.87 13.54 -27.15
N PRO A 486 -11.93 14.20 -25.98
CA PRO A 486 -13.10 14.20 -25.11
C PRO A 486 -14.28 14.99 -25.70
N ASP A 487 -15.51 14.62 -25.30
CA ASP A 487 -16.71 15.40 -25.64
C ASP A 487 -16.67 16.80 -24.98
N GLU A 488 -17.31 17.80 -25.60
CA GLU A 488 -17.60 19.05 -24.90
C GLU A 488 -18.45 18.78 -23.64
N PRO A 489 -18.15 19.41 -22.49
CA PRO A 489 -18.78 19.10 -21.21
C PRO A 489 -20.30 19.27 -21.28
N GLY A 490 -21.01 18.13 -21.23
CA GLY A 490 -22.47 18.06 -21.30
C GLY A 490 -23.05 17.40 -22.57
N LYS A 491 -22.24 17.01 -23.55
CA LYS A 491 -22.68 16.33 -24.79
C LYS A 491 -22.21 14.88 -24.86
N SER A 492 -22.79 13.98 -24.06
CA SER A 492 -22.43 12.55 -24.09
C SER A 492 -22.77 11.88 -25.43
N ALA A 493 -21.77 11.75 -26.30
CA ALA A 493 -21.91 11.02 -27.57
C ALA A 493 -21.70 9.52 -27.33
N ARG A 494 -22.62 8.70 -27.86
CA ARG A 494 -22.65 7.24 -27.69
C ARG A 494 -21.31 6.60 -28.09
N SER A 495 -20.71 5.85 -27.19
CA SER A 495 -19.69 4.86 -27.55
C SER A 495 -20.29 3.79 -28.50
N THR A 496 -19.40 3.21 -29.30
CA THR A 496 -19.54 1.97 -30.08
C THR A 496 -20.10 0.84 -29.22
N ARG A 497 -21.43 0.73 -29.19
CA ARG A 497 -22.12 -0.38 -28.50
C ARG A 497 -21.97 -1.66 -29.31
N VAL A 498 -21.03 -2.50 -28.88
CA VAL A 498 -20.90 -3.91 -29.26
C VAL A 498 -22.29 -4.55 -29.31
N ARG A 499 -22.70 -5.00 -30.50
CA ARG A 499 -23.95 -5.72 -30.72
C ARG A 499 -23.71 -7.21 -30.50
N ALA A 500 -23.98 -7.69 -29.28
CA ALA A 500 -24.32 -9.10 -29.11
C ALA A 500 -25.47 -9.48 -30.06
N ARG A 501 -25.45 -10.71 -30.58
CA ARG A 501 -26.29 -11.19 -31.69
C ARG A 501 -27.79 -10.94 -31.49
N ASP A 502 -28.51 -10.83 -32.61
CA ASP A 502 -29.92 -10.45 -32.63
C ASP A 502 -30.86 -11.64 -32.37
N ASP A 503 -30.73 -12.25 -31.19
CA ASP A 503 -31.72 -13.17 -30.64
C ASP A 503 -32.84 -12.40 -29.94
N GLY A 504 -34.08 -12.81 -30.20
CA GLY A 504 -35.26 -11.96 -30.09
C GLY A 504 -36.00 -11.96 -28.74
N ASP A 505 -36.61 -10.82 -28.45
CA ASP A 505 -37.71 -10.59 -27.48
C ASP A 505 -37.53 -11.14 -26.05
N ASP A 506 -36.29 -11.14 -25.55
CA ASP A 506 -35.97 -11.42 -24.15
C ASP A 506 -35.68 -10.10 -23.40
N ASP A 507 -36.48 -9.80 -22.36
CA ASP A 507 -36.47 -8.55 -21.57
C ASP A 507 -35.25 -8.45 -20.61
N ARG A 508 -34.17 -9.18 -20.92
CA ARG A 508 -32.86 -9.13 -20.25
C ARG A 508 -32.13 -7.83 -20.62
N PRO A 509 -31.81 -6.94 -19.66
CA PRO A 509 -30.99 -5.76 -19.94
C PRO A 509 -29.55 -6.17 -20.26
N ARG A 510 -29.25 -6.31 -21.56
CA ARG A 510 -27.93 -6.64 -22.14
C ARG A 510 -26.82 -5.87 -21.40
N GLY A 511 -25.87 -6.60 -20.82
CA GLY A 511 -24.81 -6.03 -20.00
C GLY A 511 -23.81 -5.24 -20.84
N ALA A 512 -23.86 -3.90 -20.75
CA ALA A 512 -22.85 -3.07 -21.38
C ALA A 512 -21.52 -3.24 -20.63
N LEU A 513 -20.58 -3.96 -21.24
CA LEU A 513 -19.16 -3.97 -20.82
C LEU A 513 -18.45 -2.65 -21.15
N GLY A 514 -19.03 -1.85 -22.07
CA GLY A 514 -18.70 -0.43 -22.21
C GLY A 514 -19.28 0.37 -21.04
N GLY A 515 -18.40 0.94 -20.21
CA GLY A 515 -18.76 1.93 -19.20
C GLY A 515 -19.17 3.29 -19.80
N ASP A 516 -19.41 4.27 -18.94
CA ASP A 516 -19.52 5.66 -19.38
C ASP A 516 -18.12 6.12 -19.87
N PRO A 517 -17.96 6.81 -21.03
CA PRO A 517 -16.67 7.37 -21.41
C PRO A 517 -16.09 8.32 -20.36
N ASP A 518 -16.92 8.99 -19.54
CA ASP A 518 -16.45 9.79 -18.39
C ASP A 518 -15.84 8.92 -17.26
N ASP A 519 -16.10 7.62 -17.24
CA ASP A 519 -15.55 6.63 -16.30
C ASP A 519 -14.27 5.92 -16.83
N ALA A 520 -13.84 6.21 -18.07
CA ALA A 520 -12.60 5.66 -18.61
C ALA A 520 -11.38 6.03 -17.73
N PRO A 521 -10.40 5.12 -17.52
CA PRO A 521 -9.22 5.40 -16.69
C PRO A 521 -8.38 6.54 -17.28
N PHE A 522 -8.30 6.61 -18.60
CA PHE A 522 -7.64 7.66 -19.37
C PHE A 522 -8.64 8.24 -20.40
N PRO A 523 -9.42 9.29 -20.06
CA PRO A 523 -10.41 9.86 -20.98
C PRO A 523 -9.76 10.63 -22.14
N ASN A 524 -8.53 11.13 -21.94
CA ASN A 524 -7.71 11.84 -22.93
C ASN A 524 -6.54 10.94 -23.40
N ALA A 525 -6.78 9.63 -23.53
CA ALA A 525 -5.73 8.66 -23.81
C ALA A 525 -5.00 8.99 -25.13
N ALA A 526 -3.67 8.93 -25.11
CA ALA A 526 -2.84 8.98 -26.31
C ALA A 526 -2.08 7.66 -26.46
N VAL A 527 -2.14 7.06 -27.64
CA VAL A 527 -1.53 5.75 -27.95
C VAL A 527 -0.60 5.87 -29.14
N ALA A 528 0.61 5.35 -29.02
CA ALA A 528 1.55 5.20 -30.13
C ALA A 528 2.22 3.82 -30.10
N VAL A 529 2.85 3.42 -31.20
CA VAL A 529 3.76 2.28 -31.23
C VAL A 529 5.14 2.80 -31.63
N ALA A 530 6.10 2.62 -30.73
CA ALA A 530 7.45 3.17 -30.84
C ALA A 530 8.42 2.38 -29.96
N HIS A 531 9.71 2.41 -30.27
CA HIS A 531 10.76 1.75 -29.47
C HIS A 531 10.53 0.25 -29.17
N GLY A 532 9.79 -0.47 -30.03
CA GLY A 532 9.41 -1.87 -29.83
C GLY A 532 8.25 -2.08 -28.85
N GLN A 533 7.47 -1.05 -28.54
CA GLN A 533 6.45 -1.07 -27.49
C GLN A 533 5.16 -0.34 -27.92
N ILE A 534 4.02 -0.78 -27.37
CA ILE A 534 2.79 0.03 -27.34
C ILE A 534 2.92 0.99 -26.17
N LEU A 535 2.90 2.29 -26.45
CA LEU A 535 2.92 3.35 -25.45
C LEU A 535 1.50 3.89 -25.26
N ILE A 536 0.95 3.79 -24.06
CA ILE A 536 -0.41 4.22 -23.69
C ILE A 536 -0.27 5.28 -22.59
N ALA A 537 -0.55 6.53 -22.92
CA ALA A 537 -0.41 7.67 -22.02
C ALA A 537 -1.76 8.25 -21.58
N SER A 538 -1.81 8.78 -20.36
CA SER A 538 -2.97 9.50 -19.82
C SER A 538 -3.19 10.87 -20.47
N HIS A 539 -2.15 11.42 -21.10
CA HIS A 539 -2.09 12.74 -21.73
C HIS A 539 -1.17 12.69 -22.96
N LEU A 540 -1.42 13.54 -23.96
CA LEU A 540 -0.62 13.60 -25.19
C LEU A 540 0.82 14.08 -24.95
N ASP A 541 1.03 14.99 -24.00
CA ASP A 541 2.29 15.72 -23.79
C ASP A 541 3.40 14.84 -23.21
N ILE A 542 3.11 13.94 -22.25
CA ILE A 542 4.07 12.94 -21.76
C ILE A 542 4.47 11.94 -22.86
N LEU A 543 3.55 11.59 -23.77
CA LEU A 543 3.86 10.72 -24.91
C LEU A 543 4.74 11.43 -25.93
N GLN A 544 4.42 12.68 -26.28
CA GLN A 544 5.27 13.52 -27.13
C GLN A 544 6.67 13.70 -26.53
N ARG A 545 6.77 13.95 -25.21
CA ARG A 545 8.04 14.04 -24.48
C ARG A 545 8.92 12.80 -24.64
N VAL A 546 8.32 11.61 -24.50
CA VAL A 546 9.01 10.32 -24.64
C VAL A 546 9.48 10.10 -26.08
N LEU A 547 8.60 10.31 -27.06
CA LEU A 547 8.90 10.12 -28.49
C LEU A 547 9.93 11.13 -29.02
N ASP A 548 10.04 12.31 -28.42
CA ASP A 548 11.04 13.32 -28.75
C ASP A 548 12.47 12.92 -28.36
N GLY A 549 12.65 12.00 -27.39
CA GLY A 549 13.96 11.46 -26.98
C GLY A 549 14.96 12.47 -26.38
N LYS A 550 14.49 13.65 -25.94
CA LYS A 550 15.35 14.79 -25.52
C LYS A 550 15.69 14.83 -24.02
N SER A 551 15.01 14.05 -23.19
CA SER A 551 15.33 13.95 -21.76
C SER A 551 16.49 12.96 -21.55
N PRO A 552 17.37 13.17 -20.55
CA PRO A 552 18.38 12.17 -20.17
C PRO A 552 17.73 10.80 -19.84
N PRO A 553 18.43 9.67 -20.03
CA PRO A 553 17.86 8.35 -19.73
C PRO A 553 17.78 8.10 -18.22
N PHE A 554 16.61 7.71 -17.73
CA PHE A 554 16.34 7.41 -16.31
C PHE A 554 17.22 6.31 -15.70
N ALA A 555 17.83 5.46 -16.51
CA ALA A 555 18.81 4.46 -16.05
C ALA A 555 20.19 5.06 -15.69
N GLU A 556 20.48 6.31 -16.06
CA GLU A 556 21.75 7.00 -15.77
C GLU A 556 21.68 7.82 -14.45
N GLU A 557 20.49 8.01 -13.90
CA GLU A 557 20.26 8.80 -12.69
C GLU A 557 20.86 8.13 -11.43
N ALA A 558 21.57 8.90 -10.62
CA ALA A 558 22.31 8.38 -9.48
C ALA A 558 21.38 7.81 -8.38
N ASP A 559 20.25 8.48 -8.13
CA ASP A 559 19.30 8.12 -7.09
C ASP A 559 18.50 6.85 -7.43
N TYR A 560 18.17 6.65 -8.71
CA TYR A 560 17.67 5.38 -9.25
C TYR A 560 18.70 4.25 -9.07
N ASN A 561 19.97 4.50 -9.42
CA ASN A 561 21.00 3.47 -9.33
C ASN A 561 21.29 3.04 -7.88
N GLU A 562 21.39 3.99 -6.93
CA GLU A 562 21.51 3.66 -5.50
C GLU A 562 20.32 2.81 -5.02
N SER A 563 19.09 3.26 -5.29
CA SER A 563 17.88 2.55 -4.86
C SER A 563 17.81 1.11 -5.41
N VAL A 564 18.25 0.90 -6.66
CA VAL A 564 18.27 -0.42 -7.28
C VAL A 564 19.44 -1.28 -6.82
N GLU A 565 20.60 -0.71 -6.48
CA GLU A 565 21.69 -1.44 -5.82
C GLU A 565 21.26 -1.94 -4.44
N GLN A 566 20.66 -1.07 -3.62
CA GLN A 566 20.09 -1.45 -2.32
C GLN A 566 19.08 -2.58 -2.47
N LEU A 567 18.07 -2.46 -3.35
CA LEU A 567 17.08 -3.53 -3.57
C LEU A 567 17.69 -4.85 -4.05
N LYS A 568 18.75 -4.82 -4.87
CA LYS A 568 19.50 -6.03 -5.27
C LYS A 568 20.23 -6.69 -4.10
N GLY A 569 20.79 -5.91 -3.19
CA GLY A 569 21.41 -6.41 -1.96
C GLY A 569 20.40 -7.04 -1.00
N LEU A 570 19.21 -6.45 -0.89
CA LEU A 570 18.15 -6.91 0.01
C LEU A 570 17.34 -8.11 -0.52
N LEU A 571 17.21 -8.28 -1.84
CA LEU A 571 16.56 -9.43 -2.48
C LEU A 571 17.32 -9.85 -3.77
N PRO A 572 18.42 -10.62 -3.64
CA PRO A 572 19.28 -10.97 -4.76
C PRO A 572 18.69 -12.04 -5.70
N GLY A 573 19.06 -11.94 -6.98
CA GLY A 573 18.65 -12.87 -8.05
C GLY A 573 17.61 -12.28 -9.00
N ASP A 574 17.10 -13.12 -9.90
CA ASP A 574 16.07 -12.78 -10.89
C ASP A 574 14.76 -12.36 -10.22
N VAL A 575 14.09 -11.34 -10.77
CA VAL A 575 12.91 -10.68 -10.18
C VAL A 575 11.78 -10.53 -11.18
N ALA A 576 10.54 -10.67 -10.73
CA ALA A 576 9.35 -10.50 -11.54
C ALA A 576 8.85 -9.05 -11.59
N LEU A 577 9.17 -8.22 -10.58
CA LEU A 577 8.86 -6.78 -10.59
C LEU A 577 9.93 -5.97 -9.85
N ARG A 578 10.11 -4.71 -10.27
CA ARG A 578 10.93 -3.68 -9.62
C ARG A 578 10.24 -2.32 -9.74
N THR A 579 10.26 -1.51 -8.69
CA THR A 579 9.72 -0.14 -8.69
C THR A 579 10.72 0.85 -8.12
N PHE A 580 10.54 2.11 -8.49
CA PHE A 580 11.23 3.26 -7.94
C PHE A 580 10.28 4.47 -7.90
N ALA A 581 10.44 5.35 -6.92
CA ALA A 581 9.72 6.60 -6.79
C ALA A 581 10.56 7.66 -6.07
N ARG A 582 10.56 8.88 -6.59
CA ARG A 582 10.99 10.10 -5.87
C ARG A 582 9.83 10.56 -5.02
N THR A 583 9.89 10.30 -3.72
CA THR A 583 8.73 10.42 -2.84
C THR A 583 8.27 11.88 -2.70
N GLU A 584 9.18 12.86 -2.87
CA GLU A 584 8.83 14.27 -2.99
C GLU A 584 7.88 14.52 -4.16
N GLN A 585 8.28 14.15 -5.38
CA GLN A 585 7.54 14.41 -6.61
C GLN A 585 6.22 13.64 -6.70
N MET A 586 6.12 12.50 -6.01
CA MET A 586 4.89 11.70 -5.89
C MET A 586 3.91 12.26 -4.85
N VAL A 587 4.40 12.97 -3.82
CA VAL A 587 3.55 13.52 -2.75
C VAL A 587 3.12 14.96 -3.06
N GLN A 588 3.99 15.78 -3.62
CA GLN A 588 3.76 17.22 -3.83
C GLN A 588 2.45 17.55 -4.59
N PRO A 589 2.05 16.85 -5.69
CA PRO A 589 0.80 17.15 -6.38
C PRO A 589 -0.44 16.95 -5.50
N THR A 590 -0.47 15.89 -4.70
CA THR A 590 -1.56 15.62 -3.74
C THR A 590 -1.49 16.55 -2.54
N TYR A 591 -0.28 16.93 -2.10
CA TYR A 591 -0.07 17.87 -1.01
C TYR A 591 -0.60 19.27 -1.33
N GLU A 592 -0.20 19.86 -2.47
CA GLU A 592 -0.66 21.19 -2.86
C GLU A 592 -2.16 21.21 -3.23
N LEU A 593 -2.69 20.13 -3.83
CA LEU A 593 -4.15 20.00 -4.01
C LEU A 593 -4.90 19.95 -2.68
N LEU A 594 -4.37 19.24 -1.67
CA LEU A 594 -4.95 19.19 -0.34
C LEU A 594 -4.88 20.58 0.33
N ARG A 595 -3.72 21.22 0.28
CA ARG A 595 -3.46 22.55 0.84
C ARG A 595 -4.35 23.64 0.23
N ALA A 596 -4.65 23.54 -1.06
CA ALA A 596 -5.62 24.37 -1.76
C ALA A 596 -7.10 23.99 -1.51
N GLY A 597 -7.40 23.02 -0.63
CA GLY A 597 -8.76 22.53 -0.33
C GLY A 597 -9.37 21.63 -1.42
N LYS A 598 -8.62 21.31 -2.48
CA LYS A 598 -9.05 20.61 -3.71
C LYS A 598 -8.75 19.11 -3.73
N GLY A 599 -8.27 18.53 -2.63
CA GLY A 599 -7.89 17.11 -2.55
C GLY A 599 -8.83 16.09 -3.24
N PRO A 600 -10.18 16.21 -3.17
CA PRO A 600 -11.10 15.27 -3.82
C PRO A 600 -11.30 15.52 -5.31
N GLU A 601 -10.89 16.68 -5.82
CA GLU A 601 -10.91 16.99 -7.24
C GLU A 601 -9.81 16.23 -8.00
N ASN A 602 -8.79 15.68 -7.29
CA ASN A 602 -7.70 14.94 -7.91
C ASN A 602 -8.22 13.81 -8.83
N LYS A 603 -7.96 13.96 -10.13
CA LYS A 603 -8.36 13.05 -11.21
C LYS A 603 -7.23 12.12 -11.66
N SER A 604 -6.09 12.07 -10.98
CA SER A 604 -5.06 11.04 -11.21
C SER A 604 -5.64 9.64 -10.99
N LEU A 605 -5.02 8.60 -11.55
CA LEU A 605 -5.52 7.23 -11.38
C LEU A 605 -5.56 6.83 -9.89
N ALA A 606 -4.60 7.31 -9.09
CA ALA A 606 -4.59 7.17 -7.64
C ALA A 606 -5.74 7.95 -6.97
N GLY A 607 -5.93 9.22 -7.34
CA GLY A 607 -7.03 10.07 -6.84
C GLY A 607 -8.41 9.50 -7.17
N ARG A 608 -8.63 9.02 -8.39
CA ARG A 608 -9.85 8.32 -8.83
C ARG A 608 -10.09 7.04 -8.05
N LEU A 609 -9.09 6.18 -7.88
CA LEU A 609 -9.22 4.92 -7.14
C LEU A 609 -9.49 5.17 -5.64
N ALA A 610 -8.79 6.14 -5.04
CA ALA A 610 -9.04 6.57 -3.67
C ALA A 610 -10.47 7.11 -3.52
N ASN A 611 -10.92 8.00 -4.41
CA ASN A 611 -12.30 8.49 -4.43
C ASN A 611 -13.34 7.38 -4.65
N ALA A 612 -13.07 6.37 -5.49
CA ALA A 612 -13.95 5.22 -5.70
C ALA A 612 -14.06 4.33 -4.46
N LEU A 613 -12.93 3.99 -3.82
CA LEU A 613 -12.89 3.26 -2.55
C LEU A 613 -13.56 4.04 -1.41
N LEU A 614 -13.38 5.37 -1.37
CA LEU A 614 -14.06 6.28 -0.46
C LEU A 614 -15.55 6.49 -0.81
N THR A 615 -15.98 6.15 -2.03
CA THR A 615 -17.40 6.13 -2.45
C THR A 615 -18.08 4.84 -2.00
N ALA A 616 -17.50 3.68 -2.32
CA ALA A 616 -17.97 2.37 -1.84
C ALA A 616 -17.92 2.25 -0.31
N ARG A 617 -17.03 3.02 0.35
CA ARG A 617 -16.99 3.24 1.82
C ARG A 617 -18.26 3.87 2.37
N ASP A 618 -18.86 4.82 1.66
CA ASP A 618 -19.95 5.66 2.14
C ASP A 618 -21.31 5.13 1.68
N ASN A 619 -21.42 4.67 0.43
CA ASN A 619 -22.64 4.07 -0.15
C ASN A 619 -22.46 2.55 -0.33
N PRO A 620 -22.90 1.70 0.60
CA PRO A 620 -22.64 0.25 0.61
C PRO A 620 -23.50 -0.56 -0.37
N GLY A 621 -23.99 0.07 -1.43
CA GLY A 621 -24.72 -0.54 -2.55
C GLY A 621 -24.26 -0.01 -3.91
N ALA A 622 -23.36 0.98 -3.92
CA ALA A 622 -22.58 1.33 -5.09
C ALA A 622 -21.63 0.16 -5.43
N GLY A 623 -21.81 -0.43 -6.62
CA GLY A 623 -20.74 -1.18 -7.28
C GLY A 623 -19.71 -0.22 -7.88
N LEU A 624 -18.65 -0.78 -8.49
CA LEU A 624 -17.58 0.00 -9.16
C LEU A 624 -18.04 0.81 -10.39
N GLY A 625 -19.32 0.70 -10.79
CA GLY A 625 -19.96 1.51 -11.84
C GLY A 625 -21.27 2.18 -11.38
N SER A 626 -21.35 2.64 -10.12
CA SER A 626 -22.49 3.45 -9.68
C SER A 626 -22.37 4.88 -10.18
N LYS A 627 -23.46 5.47 -10.70
CA LYS A 627 -23.50 6.87 -11.15
C LYS A 627 -22.85 7.82 -10.13
N LYS A 628 -21.81 8.53 -10.57
CA LYS A 628 -21.13 9.60 -9.82
C LYS A 628 -22.13 10.63 -9.29
N SER A 629 -21.85 11.22 -8.13
CA SER A 629 -22.39 12.54 -7.80
C SER A 629 -21.80 13.56 -8.80
N LYS A 630 -22.62 14.50 -9.28
CA LYS A 630 -22.13 15.57 -10.18
C LYS A 630 -21.25 16.60 -9.46
N GLU A 631 -21.27 16.60 -8.14
CA GLU A 631 -20.45 17.45 -7.28
C GLU A 631 -19.25 16.66 -6.74
N PRO A 632 -18.06 17.29 -6.63
CA PRO A 632 -16.93 16.75 -5.89
C PRO A 632 -17.32 16.38 -4.46
N ARG A 633 -16.65 15.39 -3.86
CA ARG A 633 -16.89 15.06 -2.44
C ARG A 633 -16.46 16.24 -1.58
N THR A 634 -17.18 16.50 -0.49
CA THR A 634 -16.52 17.20 0.62
C THR A 634 -15.33 16.36 1.11
N PRO A 635 -14.17 16.97 1.48
CA PRO A 635 -12.91 16.22 1.55
C PRO A 635 -12.76 15.28 2.83
N ARG A 636 -11.58 14.85 3.37
CA ARG A 636 -11.33 13.87 4.52
C ARG A 636 -10.51 14.20 5.88
N VAL A 637 -9.62 15.21 6.02
CA VAL A 637 -8.84 15.89 7.15
C VAL A 637 -8.38 17.36 6.75
N ASP A 638 -8.75 18.51 7.37
CA ASP A 638 -8.50 19.87 6.75
C ASP A 638 -7.03 20.13 6.36
N GLY A 639 -6.78 20.54 5.12
CA GLY A 639 -5.44 20.74 4.54
C GLY A 639 -4.93 22.18 4.54
N THR A 640 -5.77 23.17 4.83
CA THR A 640 -5.40 24.60 4.70
C THR A 640 -4.34 25.06 5.70
N THR A 641 -4.10 24.26 6.74
CA THR A 641 -3.07 24.45 7.77
C THR A 641 -1.70 23.86 7.42
N LEU A 642 -1.54 23.26 6.22
CA LEU A 642 -0.26 22.71 5.76
C LEU A 642 0.76 23.83 5.42
N PRO A 643 2.05 23.68 5.83
CA PRO A 643 3.13 24.60 5.45
C PRO A 643 3.44 24.53 3.94
N GLU A 644 4.28 25.45 3.44
CA GLU A 644 4.86 25.32 2.08
C GLU A 644 5.58 23.98 1.93
N PHE A 645 5.36 23.25 0.82
CA PHE A 645 5.96 21.92 0.65
C PHE A 645 7.50 21.95 0.72
N ASP A 646 8.15 22.98 0.15
CA ASP A 646 9.62 23.11 0.19
C ASP A 646 10.19 23.19 1.61
N ALA A 647 9.41 23.61 2.62
CA ALA A 647 9.85 23.61 4.02
C ALA A 647 10.02 22.19 4.59
N ILE A 648 9.15 21.25 4.18
CA ILE A 648 9.16 19.84 4.63
C ILE A 648 9.77 18.87 3.59
N ARG A 649 10.10 19.35 2.39
CA ARG A 649 10.58 18.56 1.25
C ARG A 649 11.78 17.68 1.60
N HIS A 650 12.64 18.14 2.49
CA HIS A 650 13.84 17.44 2.94
C HIS A 650 13.57 16.16 3.76
N TYR A 651 12.32 15.90 4.19
CA TYR A 651 11.91 14.62 4.78
C TYR A 651 11.56 13.54 3.73
N PHE A 652 11.58 13.88 2.44
CA PHE A 652 11.35 12.97 1.34
C PHE A 652 12.67 12.55 0.69
N GLY A 653 12.62 11.50 -0.14
CA GLY A 653 13.80 10.83 -0.70
C GLY A 653 13.40 9.86 -1.80
N THR A 654 14.06 8.71 -1.88
CA THR A 654 13.65 7.64 -2.82
C THR A 654 12.95 6.49 -2.10
N ALA A 655 12.10 5.77 -2.81
CA ALA A 655 11.51 4.53 -2.34
C ALA A 655 11.30 3.54 -3.49
N GLY A 656 11.49 2.26 -3.22
CA GLY A 656 11.30 1.21 -4.21
C GLY A 656 10.98 -0.13 -3.57
N MET A 657 10.45 -1.05 -4.38
CA MET A 657 10.30 -2.45 -3.99
C MET A 657 10.64 -3.36 -5.16
N THR A 658 10.98 -4.60 -4.86
CA THR A 658 11.17 -5.65 -5.87
C THR A 658 10.52 -6.95 -5.41
N MET A 659 10.01 -7.72 -6.36
CA MET A 659 9.23 -8.94 -6.15
C MET A 659 9.90 -10.12 -6.83
N GLN A 660 10.05 -11.22 -6.10
CA GLN A 660 10.38 -12.54 -6.62
C GLN A 660 9.18 -13.47 -6.51
N THR A 661 8.84 -14.12 -7.62
CA THR A 661 7.97 -15.30 -7.61
C THR A 661 8.78 -16.48 -7.05
N VAL A 662 8.31 -17.02 -5.93
CA VAL A 662 8.94 -18.12 -5.17
C VAL A 662 7.99 -19.33 -5.12
N PRO A 663 8.45 -20.55 -4.78
CA PRO A 663 7.57 -21.72 -4.72
C PRO A 663 6.33 -21.51 -3.84
N GLU A 664 6.46 -20.76 -2.75
CA GLU A 664 5.38 -20.51 -1.79
C GLU A 664 4.44 -19.34 -2.15
N GLY A 665 4.73 -18.57 -3.20
CA GLY A 665 3.95 -17.37 -3.57
C GLY A 665 4.81 -16.26 -4.15
N TRP A 666 4.68 -15.03 -3.61
CA TRP A 666 5.44 -13.85 -4.03
C TRP A 666 6.12 -13.20 -2.83
N MET A 667 7.45 -13.14 -2.86
CA MET A 667 8.28 -12.46 -1.88
C MET A 667 8.58 -11.06 -2.38
N PHE A 668 8.26 -10.05 -1.58
CA PHE A 668 8.57 -8.65 -1.81
C PHE A 668 9.60 -8.19 -0.78
N VAL A 669 10.56 -7.39 -1.21
CA VAL A 669 11.33 -6.53 -0.31
C VAL A 669 11.28 -5.11 -0.85
N GLY A 670 11.03 -4.14 0.04
CA GLY A 670 11.03 -2.73 -0.29
C GLY A 670 11.74 -1.89 0.75
N ALA A 671 12.28 -0.77 0.30
CA ALA A 671 13.09 0.15 1.08
C ALA A 671 12.79 1.60 0.67
N SER A 672 12.89 2.52 1.62
CA SER A 672 13.05 3.95 1.34
C SER A 672 14.42 4.43 1.80
N LEU A 673 15.04 5.29 1.01
CA LEU A 673 16.31 5.95 1.34
C LEU A 673 16.01 7.41 1.64
N TRP A 674 16.51 7.92 2.76
CA TRP A 674 16.39 9.33 3.11
C TRP A 674 17.58 10.10 2.54
N ASN A 675 17.31 11.22 1.85
CA ASN A 675 18.33 12.05 1.22
C ASN A 675 19.06 12.91 2.28
N ASN A 676 19.84 12.26 3.15
CA ASN A 676 20.53 12.89 4.29
C ASN A 676 21.83 13.62 3.89
N ALA A 677 21.83 14.32 2.75
CA ALA A 677 22.94 15.17 2.31
C ALA A 677 22.98 16.49 3.11
N GLY A 678 23.06 16.42 4.45
CA GLY A 678 23.11 17.62 5.29
C GLY A 678 23.12 17.45 6.82
N HIS A 679 22.81 16.29 7.41
CA HIS A 679 22.90 16.08 8.86
C HIS A 679 23.89 14.96 9.20
N ASP A 680 24.87 15.27 10.06
CA ASP A 680 26.01 14.41 10.32
C ASP A 680 25.63 12.99 10.80
N HIS A 681 26.21 11.99 10.13
CA HIS A 681 26.23 10.63 10.65
C HIS A 681 27.21 10.55 11.83
N ALA A 682 26.70 10.69 13.04
CA ALA A 682 27.35 10.07 14.19
C ALA A 682 27.37 8.55 13.97
N PRO A 683 28.53 7.87 13.94
CA PRO A 683 28.58 6.42 13.85
C PRO A 683 28.03 5.81 15.15
N ASP A 684 27.14 4.82 15.05
CA ASP A 684 26.62 4.10 16.21
C ASP A 684 27.78 3.44 17.00
N ASP A 685 27.75 3.61 18.32
CA ASP A 685 28.74 3.02 19.23
C ASP A 685 28.73 1.49 19.11
N THR A 686 29.72 0.95 18.39
CA THR A 686 30.01 -0.48 18.42
C THR A 686 30.72 -0.78 19.74
N PRO A 687 30.13 -1.57 20.66
CA PRO A 687 30.80 -1.88 21.92
C PRO A 687 32.07 -2.69 21.62
N ALA A 688 33.22 -2.05 21.79
CA ALA A 688 34.51 -2.64 21.50
C ALA A 688 34.78 -3.82 22.45
N THR A 689 34.65 -5.04 21.95
CA THR A 689 34.98 -6.26 22.68
C THR A 689 36.49 -6.33 22.90
N GLU A 690 36.96 -5.76 24.01
CA GLU A 690 38.35 -5.94 24.45
C GLU A 690 38.65 -7.45 24.62
N PRO A 691 39.71 -7.99 23.99
CA PRO A 691 40.11 -9.36 24.20
C PRO A 691 40.72 -9.50 25.59
N ALA A 692 40.04 -10.23 26.48
CA ALA A 692 40.47 -10.42 27.86
C ALA A 692 41.91 -10.99 27.94
N GLY A 693 42.84 -10.16 28.39
CA GLY A 693 44.26 -10.50 28.50
C GLY A 693 44.50 -11.60 29.54
N THR A 694 45.05 -12.74 29.11
CA THR A 694 45.50 -13.80 30.03
C THR A 694 46.94 -13.52 30.44
N GLU A 695 47.14 -12.85 31.57
CA GLU A 695 48.46 -12.51 32.10
C GLU A 695 49.18 -13.74 32.69
N PRO A 696 50.38 -14.12 32.21
CA PRO A 696 51.19 -15.16 32.81
C PRO A 696 52.11 -14.57 33.91
N ALA A 697 52.06 -15.13 35.11
CA ALA A 697 52.74 -14.55 36.27
C ALA A 697 54.28 -14.67 36.24
N ALA A 698 54.93 -13.53 36.46
CA ALA A 698 56.22 -13.32 37.13
C ALA A 698 57.45 -14.19 36.77
N THR A 699 58.50 -13.54 36.23
CA THR A 699 59.75 -13.36 37.01
C THR A 699 60.69 -12.29 36.41
N GLU A 700 60.99 -11.27 37.22
CA GLU A 700 62.25 -10.51 37.17
C GLU A 700 63.33 -11.23 38.02
N PRO A 701 64.65 -10.86 38.04
CA PRO A 701 65.22 -9.57 37.61
C PRO A 701 66.57 -9.62 36.83
N ALA A 702 67.05 -8.40 36.53
CA ALA A 702 68.46 -7.94 36.54
C ALA A 702 69.38 -8.10 35.30
N GLY A 703 70.04 -7.00 34.92
CA GLY A 703 71.37 -7.04 34.30
C GLY A 703 71.76 -5.93 33.29
N THR A 704 72.39 -4.86 33.79
CA THR A 704 73.48 -4.07 33.13
C THR A 704 73.39 -3.63 31.65
N GLU A 705 73.29 -2.30 31.49
CA GLU A 705 73.95 -1.45 30.48
C GLU A 705 75.51 -1.65 30.41
N PRO A 706 76.30 -1.02 29.48
CA PRO A 706 75.95 -0.11 28.36
C PRO A 706 76.78 -0.22 27.03
N ALA A 707 76.50 0.72 26.10
CA ALA A 707 77.46 1.56 25.34
C ALA A 707 77.83 1.28 23.85
N VAL A 708 78.31 2.36 23.18
CA VAL A 708 79.09 2.46 21.91
C VAL A 708 78.28 2.26 20.59
N THR A 709 78.29 3.10 19.52
CA THR A 709 78.86 4.45 19.22
C THR A 709 78.18 5.13 18.00
N GLU A 710 78.07 6.46 18.05
CA GLU A 710 78.51 7.47 17.03
C GLU A 710 77.85 7.60 15.62
N LYS A 711 78.28 8.60 14.84
CA LYS A 711 77.46 9.39 13.89
C LYS A 711 78.26 10.10 12.78
N ALA A 712 77.88 9.93 11.51
CA ALA A 712 78.18 10.81 10.36
C ALA A 712 77.14 10.55 9.23
N ALA A 713 76.59 11.47 8.42
CA ALA A 713 76.83 12.89 8.05
C ALA A 713 77.84 13.15 6.90
N ALA A 714 77.34 13.42 5.68
CA ALA A 714 77.82 14.43 4.72
C ALA A 714 76.95 14.55 3.44
N GLU A 715 76.78 15.79 2.97
CA GLU A 715 76.26 16.26 1.65
C GLU A 715 77.43 16.39 0.62
N PRO A 716 77.32 16.86 -0.67
CA PRO A 716 76.39 17.88 -1.21
C PRO A 716 75.98 17.84 -2.73
N ALA A 717 75.31 18.93 -3.19
CA ALA A 717 75.34 19.54 -4.55
C ALA A 717 74.57 18.86 -5.73
N ILE A 718 73.99 19.56 -6.74
CA ILE A 718 73.83 21.01 -7.06
C ILE A 718 72.71 21.22 -8.13
N GLU A 719 71.99 22.38 -8.12
CA GLU A 719 71.20 23.08 -9.20
C GLU A 719 70.12 22.28 -10.04
N GLU A 720 69.07 22.87 -10.67
CA GLU A 720 68.64 24.27 -10.89
C GLU A 720 67.08 24.44 -11.05
N GLU A 721 66.58 25.65 -10.78
CA GLU A 721 65.31 26.36 -11.21
C GLU A 721 63.87 25.76 -11.20
N ALA A 722 62.88 26.67 -11.02
CA ALA A 722 61.40 26.53 -11.06
C ALA A 722 60.71 27.93 -10.99
N PRO A 723 59.36 28.09 -10.99
CA PRO A 723 58.28 27.32 -11.65
C PRO A 723 57.71 28.07 -12.90
N PRO A 724 56.75 29.06 -12.91
CA PRO A 724 55.72 29.54 -11.96
C PRO A 724 54.24 29.42 -12.47
N GLU A 725 53.26 29.88 -11.66
CA GLU A 725 51.87 30.25 -12.02
C GLU A 725 51.74 31.82 -12.08
N PRO A 726 50.63 32.59 -11.78
CA PRO A 726 49.21 32.29 -11.43
C PRO A 726 48.09 33.27 -11.94
N VAL A 727 46.84 32.91 -11.60
CA VAL A 727 45.68 33.76 -11.21
C VAL A 727 45.24 34.98 -12.07
N GLY A 728 43.92 35.04 -12.35
CA GLY A 728 43.21 36.26 -12.72
C GLY A 728 41.70 36.15 -12.48
N ALA A 729 41.10 37.15 -11.83
CA ALA A 729 39.64 37.27 -11.64
C ALA A 729 39.09 38.43 -12.47
N GLY A 730 37.83 38.34 -12.92
CA GLY A 730 37.15 39.38 -13.69
C GLY A 730 35.68 39.03 -13.91
N ALA A 731 34.85 40.05 -14.14
CA ALA A 731 33.41 39.91 -14.32
C ALA A 731 32.96 40.48 -15.67
N GLU A 732 31.92 39.90 -16.24
CA GLU A 732 30.77 40.56 -16.89
C GLU A 732 29.54 39.63 -16.82
#